data_AF-A0AAN9TGS5-F1
#
_entry.id   AF-A0AAN9TGS5-F1
#
_cell.length_a   1.000
_cell.length_b   1.000
_cell.length_c   1.000
_cell.angle_alpha   90.00
_cell.angle_beta   90.00
_cell.angle_gamma   90.00
#
_symmetry.space_group_name_H-M   'P 1'
#
loop_
_entity.id
_entity.type
_entity.pdbx_description
1 polymer ?
#
loop_
_entity_poly.entity_id
_entity_poly.type
_entity_poly.pdbx_seq_one_letter_code
_entity_poly.pdbx_strand_id
1 'polypeptide(L)'
;MGASLSNEIAINAENVPFSDQISMQGVVRERRKLKMAGFTTLRRKFIRKRRCSKSCDHGRVIREFVSNWTPAETRSLLEEYEALATLKDLTIQAELARPPAATYKQDLSTLYDFKYCTDVDLIFRGACFPVHRAILSARCSYFRELLANYPSYDAQICVDLDTPSIDVEMFSALLRYLYTGDIGPKDGDVDLALLRRLGDELGTPNHFEQDLRYLLDTGDYADTVLVFSSENMVDFRRLSNNSEFGFRPKLELNCHKAILSARSPFFRNLIQRRSRSGEEHTERVLHIQSRIMLDDSVIPKRYAKVLLHAIYLDTVDLSLILRGSGCTSSAGSLGEVEALTNTGRSRPTPLEEVMELYQIGRFLELEIVTQGCEDLILEWLTLETLPAVLRWGGQPHGSAWVYRQAKQFLCEEFSQLINSPVLAQIDKEHLIDCLHSDFLQASELEVLQAVLNWAESKLIKSMEDREPIVMNQTPYSVNRKNGRKRDVSDVEMREILSDVLPYVRMDHVIPPNHEILNQAIRRGLVSAPPSHMIGGDQHYSRVYAWIRSQMGLFVRPRLFMPYYEEIKTIVEEQMAHSADLLKVRRVHYIPDIANTLYADSKLRTAYSSQSSINEMLSYSSSVPVPDNATMNAMIKREQKLKSAPSCHRAMCLSRSSRREINRQIRLRVVREFNLPDSVADLLENACTKCYCGNTISDEENSTNDLPMSQTSIESYPASSTQHVMTFPRSTFQRRSKRLPAVVPEGTSYLNDVGSSSCSESQLSDMMPDVAMATANMSLAQLSLTSNGSLSRVRARPAELELDLGDGAVASFRRSRRELNRQLDHWLSSAVLSHGPARAIIAPQRIFILGPSHHVRLSGCALSTATKYRTPLYDLNVDTQVYAELESSGPFEKMNISVDEDEHSIEMHLPFVAKVMEQYKDSFTIVPVLVGSLNPEKEAMYGRIFAKYLADSANLFIISSDFCHWGQRFRYTFYEPSWGDIYQSIQTLDRTAMDTIETLNPPAFTEYLRKYSNTICGRHPIGILIQAAHHLQKMASVKTKMSLKFLKYAQSSKCLNMSDSSVSYAAAALVFE
;
A
#
# COMPACT_ATOMS: atom_id res chain seq x y z
N MET A 1 -18.94 73.34 19.85
CA MET A 1 -19.89 73.46 20.98
C MET A 1 -19.70 72.23 21.87
N GLY A 2 -19.58 72.37 23.20
CA GLY A 2 -19.40 71.26 24.17
C GLY A 2 -18.05 70.53 24.04
N ALA A 3 -17.10 70.52 24.99
CA ALA A 3 -17.11 70.33 26.45
C ALA A 3 -17.44 68.86 26.87
N SER A 4 -16.74 68.22 27.83
CA SER A 4 -15.48 68.55 28.55
C SER A 4 -15.09 67.46 29.56
N LEU A 5 -13.77 67.29 29.83
CA LEU A 5 -13.14 66.80 31.09
C LEU A 5 -13.37 65.33 31.51
N SER A 6 -12.47 64.63 32.23
CA SER A 6 -11.11 64.89 32.79
C SER A 6 -10.41 63.53 33.04
N ASN A 7 -9.13 63.25 32.72
CA ASN A 7 -7.84 63.74 33.26
C ASN A 7 -7.63 63.61 34.78
N GLU A 8 -6.65 62.82 35.24
CA GLU A 8 -5.39 63.33 35.85
C GLU A 8 -4.30 62.26 36.19
N ILE A 9 -3.23 62.31 35.40
CA ILE A 9 -1.76 62.30 35.69
C ILE A 9 -1.30 62.24 37.18
N ALA A 10 -0.25 61.45 37.52
CA ALA A 10 1.08 61.94 38.00
C ALA A 10 1.99 60.93 38.78
N ILE A 11 3.29 61.30 38.86
CA ILE A 11 4.38 60.84 39.79
C ILE A 11 5.01 59.45 39.46
N ASN A 12 6.19 59.34 38.82
CA ASN A 12 7.59 59.64 39.20
C ASN A 12 8.25 58.68 40.24
N ALA A 13 9.32 57.98 39.82
CA ALA A 13 10.71 58.11 40.34
C ALA A 13 11.55 56.80 40.33
N GLU A 14 12.60 56.80 39.48
CA GLU A 14 14.00 56.46 39.80
C GLU A 14 14.38 55.15 40.54
N ASN A 15 15.15 54.27 39.87
CA ASN A 15 16.62 54.41 39.83
C ASN A 15 17.33 53.42 38.88
N VAL A 16 18.50 53.85 38.37
CA VAL A 16 19.37 53.16 37.38
C VAL A 16 20.82 53.26 37.88
N PRO A 17 21.69 52.24 37.70
CA PRO A 17 22.89 52.48 36.86
C PRO A 17 23.42 51.26 36.05
N PHE A 18 23.75 51.53 34.77
CA PHE A 18 25.01 51.21 34.02
C PHE A 18 25.71 49.82 34.14
N SER A 19 26.40 49.28 33.11
CA SER A 19 26.62 49.66 31.70
C SER A 19 27.07 48.44 30.87
N ASP A 20 26.65 48.34 29.60
CA ASP A 20 27.49 48.70 28.44
C ASP A 20 26.93 48.18 27.10
N GLN A 21 26.84 49.09 26.13
CA GLN A 21 26.55 48.77 24.74
C GLN A 21 27.86 48.57 23.99
N ILE A 22 28.02 47.43 23.30
CA ILE A 22 28.81 47.38 22.07
C ILE A 22 27.93 46.76 20.98
N SER A 23 27.90 47.43 19.83
CA SER A 23 27.11 47.07 18.66
C SER A 23 27.56 45.74 18.04
N MET A 24 26.63 45.01 17.44
CA MET A 24 26.65 44.83 15.97
C MET A 24 25.29 44.35 15.44
N GLN A 25 24.81 44.99 14.38
CA GLN A 25 23.59 44.59 13.68
C GLN A 25 23.86 43.30 12.88
N GLY A 26 23.04 42.25 13.08
CA GLY A 26 23.23 41.01 12.33
C GLY A 26 22.18 39.93 12.56
N VAL A 27 21.29 39.76 11.58
CA VAL A 27 20.55 38.50 11.30
C VAL A 27 19.63 37.96 12.43
N VAL A 28 18.51 38.64 12.68
CA VAL A 28 17.30 37.96 13.18
C VAL A 28 16.53 37.40 11.99
N ARG A 29 16.79 36.14 11.62
CA ARG A 29 15.99 35.40 10.63
C ARG A 29 14.97 34.54 11.37
N GLU A 30 13.68 34.69 11.05
CA GLU A 30 12.54 34.05 11.76
C GLU A 30 12.78 32.56 12.09
N ARG A 31 12.90 32.22 13.38
CA ARG A 31 12.71 30.85 13.87
C ARG A 31 11.21 30.51 13.84
N ARG A 32 10.69 30.07 12.70
CA ARG A 32 9.32 29.53 12.61
C ARG A 32 9.26 28.14 13.25
N LYS A 33 9.01 28.09 14.56
CA LYS A 33 8.47 26.90 15.23
C LYS A 33 7.06 26.64 14.69
N LEU A 34 6.95 25.83 13.63
CA LEU A 34 5.67 25.46 13.04
C LEU A 34 5.03 24.36 13.91
N LYS A 35 4.14 24.76 14.83
CA LYS A 35 3.13 23.84 15.39
C LYS A 35 2.30 23.26 14.24
N MET A 36 1.99 21.96 14.27
CA MET A 36 1.25 21.27 13.21
C MET A 36 0.00 22.06 12.81
N ALA A 37 0.02 22.60 11.59
CA ALA A 37 -1.01 23.51 11.09
C ALA A 37 -2.22 22.69 10.59
N GLY A 38 -3.08 22.28 11.53
CA GLY A 38 -4.17 21.33 11.29
C GLY A 38 -4.97 21.57 9.99
N PHE A 39 -5.01 20.52 9.15
CA PHE A 39 -5.95 20.19 8.05
C PHE A 39 -6.43 21.30 7.09
N THR A 40 -5.82 22.48 7.12
CA THR A 40 -6.32 23.67 6.40
C THR A 40 -5.36 24.20 5.34
N THR A 41 -4.17 23.61 5.18
CA THR A 41 -3.12 24.09 4.28
C THR A 41 -3.56 24.11 2.81
N LEU A 42 -4.06 23.00 2.26
CA LEU A 42 -4.58 22.97 0.88
C LEU A 42 -5.86 23.80 0.73
N ARG A 43 -6.83 23.67 1.64
CA ARG A 43 -8.07 24.47 1.57
C ARG A 43 -7.76 25.97 1.60
N ARG A 44 -6.78 26.43 2.40
CA ARG A 44 -6.31 27.83 2.42
C ARG A 44 -5.50 28.21 1.18
N LYS A 45 -4.64 27.33 0.65
CA LYS A 45 -3.92 27.58 -0.62
C LYS A 45 -4.91 27.81 -1.77
N PHE A 46 -5.88 26.90 -1.95
CA PHE A 46 -6.91 27.02 -3.00
C PHE A 46 -7.85 28.22 -2.77
N ILE A 47 -8.30 28.48 -1.53
CA ILE A 47 -9.16 29.64 -1.22
C ILE A 47 -8.43 30.98 -1.46
N ARG A 48 -7.12 31.08 -1.20
CA ARG A 48 -6.35 32.33 -1.41
C ARG A 48 -6.01 32.64 -2.87
N LYS A 49 -6.33 31.75 -3.83
CA LYS A 49 -5.92 31.91 -5.24
C LYS A 49 -7.07 31.80 -6.26
N ARG A 50 -8.30 32.18 -5.89
CA ARG A 50 -9.37 32.53 -6.87
C ARG A 50 -9.03 33.81 -7.65
N ARG A 51 -8.00 33.74 -8.50
CA ARG A 51 -7.74 34.68 -9.60
C ARG A 51 -7.69 33.86 -10.88
N CYS A 52 -8.86 33.62 -11.48
CA CYS A 52 -8.96 33.12 -12.84
C CYS A 52 -8.11 34.00 -13.77
N SER A 53 -7.51 33.39 -14.78
CA SER A 53 -6.74 34.11 -15.80
C SER A 53 -7.66 35.12 -16.49
N LYS A 54 -7.22 36.38 -16.59
CA LYS A 54 -7.96 37.45 -17.28
C LYS A 54 -7.98 37.30 -18.82
N SER A 55 -7.61 36.13 -19.35
CA SER A 55 -7.31 35.91 -20.76
C SER A 55 -8.47 35.34 -21.58
N CYS A 56 -9.48 34.73 -20.94
CA CYS A 56 -10.66 34.21 -21.63
C CYS A 56 -11.93 34.44 -20.80
N ASP A 57 -12.96 35.01 -21.43
CA ASP A 57 -14.28 35.19 -20.83
C ASP A 57 -15.11 33.90 -21.00
N HIS A 58 -14.77 32.89 -20.20
CA HIS A 58 -15.42 31.58 -20.24
C HIS A 58 -16.94 31.67 -19.96
N GLY A 59 -17.38 32.63 -19.15
CA GLY A 59 -18.79 32.88 -18.87
C GLY A 59 -19.55 33.32 -20.12
N ARG A 60 -19.05 34.35 -20.82
CA ARG A 60 -19.63 34.76 -22.10
C ARG A 60 -19.69 33.62 -23.13
N VAL A 61 -18.63 32.80 -23.21
CA VAL A 61 -18.55 31.69 -24.17
C VAL A 61 -19.64 30.63 -23.92
N ILE A 62 -19.90 30.24 -22.67
CA ILE A 62 -20.99 29.29 -22.38
C ILE A 62 -22.37 29.95 -22.48
N ARG A 63 -22.52 31.23 -22.10
CA ARG A 63 -23.77 32.01 -22.25
C ARG A 63 -24.20 32.10 -23.71
N GLU A 64 -23.25 32.31 -24.63
CA GLU A 64 -23.50 32.32 -26.08
C GLU A 64 -23.91 30.93 -26.59
N PHE A 65 -23.25 29.86 -26.12
CA PHE A 65 -23.55 28.48 -26.50
C PHE A 65 -24.96 28.00 -26.08
N VAL A 66 -25.43 28.36 -24.87
CA VAL A 66 -26.77 27.99 -24.39
C VAL A 66 -27.86 29.01 -24.73
N SER A 67 -27.53 30.06 -25.50
CA SER A 67 -28.45 31.18 -25.78
C SER A 67 -29.74 30.79 -26.51
N ASN A 68 -29.74 29.66 -27.23
CA ASN A 68 -30.89 29.10 -27.94
C ASN A 68 -31.52 27.88 -27.25
N TRP A 69 -31.12 27.56 -26.01
CA TRP A 69 -31.67 26.43 -25.24
C TRP A 69 -32.96 26.84 -24.53
N THR A 70 -33.85 25.88 -24.30
CA THR A 70 -35.04 26.10 -23.48
C THR A 70 -34.68 26.19 -21.98
N PRO A 71 -35.47 26.89 -21.15
CA PRO A 71 -35.25 26.94 -19.70
C PRO A 71 -35.24 25.58 -19.00
N ALA A 72 -35.87 24.55 -19.59
CA ALA A 72 -35.85 23.18 -19.09
C ALA A 72 -34.52 22.47 -19.38
N GLU A 73 -33.91 22.73 -20.53
CA GLU A 73 -32.59 22.21 -20.90
C GLU A 73 -31.49 22.88 -20.06
N THR A 74 -31.50 24.22 -19.95
CA THR A 74 -30.52 24.94 -19.10
C THR A 74 -30.60 24.49 -17.63
N ARG A 75 -31.80 24.25 -17.10
CA ARG A 75 -31.99 23.70 -15.75
C ARG A 75 -31.52 22.26 -15.63
N SER A 76 -31.74 21.42 -16.64
CA SER A 76 -31.25 20.03 -16.64
C SER A 76 -29.72 19.97 -16.63
N LEU A 77 -29.03 20.91 -17.31
CA LEU A 77 -27.57 21.06 -17.23
C LEU A 77 -27.12 21.53 -15.83
N LEU A 78 -27.86 22.46 -15.21
CA LEU A 78 -27.59 22.88 -13.83
C LEU A 78 -27.72 21.71 -12.83
N GLU A 79 -28.77 20.89 -12.92
CA GLU A 79 -28.95 19.69 -12.07
C GLU A 79 -27.78 18.70 -12.18
N GLU A 80 -27.25 18.49 -13.39
CA GLU A 80 -26.10 17.61 -13.62
C GLU A 80 -24.82 18.21 -13.01
N TYR A 81 -24.62 19.53 -13.10
CA TYR A 81 -23.51 20.20 -12.42
C TYR A 81 -23.63 20.24 -10.89
N GLU A 82 -24.83 20.42 -10.33
CA GLU A 82 -25.04 20.37 -8.88
C GLU A 82 -24.75 18.96 -8.32
N ALA A 83 -25.16 17.91 -9.04
CA ALA A 83 -24.80 16.53 -8.71
C ALA A 83 -23.27 16.34 -8.73
N LEU A 84 -22.58 16.82 -9.77
CA LEU A 84 -21.12 16.77 -9.85
C LEU A 84 -20.42 17.59 -8.77
N ALA A 85 -20.95 18.76 -8.39
CA ALA A 85 -20.39 19.60 -7.34
C ALA A 85 -20.44 18.91 -5.98
N THR A 86 -21.57 18.28 -5.63
CA THR A 86 -21.66 17.49 -4.39
C THR A 86 -20.77 16.24 -4.43
N LEU A 87 -20.60 15.60 -5.60
CA LEU A 87 -19.67 14.48 -5.76
C LEU A 87 -18.20 14.93 -5.64
N LYS A 88 -17.83 16.13 -6.15
CA LYS A 88 -16.50 16.73 -5.96
C LYS A 88 -16.21 16.93 -4.47
N ASP A 89 -17.15 17.51 -3.72
CA ASP A 89 -17.00 17.72 -2.27
C ASP A 89 -16.77 16.40 -1.49
N LEU A 90 -17.48 15.33 -1.84
CA LEU A 90 -17.29 14.01 -1.22
C LEU A 90 -15.98 13.34 -1.65
N THR A 91 -15.59 13.50 -2.91
CA THR A 91 -14.30 13.02 -3.43
C THR A 91 -13.14 13.69 -2.69
N ILE A 92 -13.17 15.02 -2.53
CA ILE A 92 -12.15 15.76 -1.75
C ILE A 92 -12.07 15.26 -0.30
N GLN A 93 -13.20 14.96 0.34
CA GLN A 93 -13.21 14.37 1.68
C GLN A 93 -12.60 12.96 1.74
N ALA A 94 -12.74 12.16 0.68
CA ALA A 94 -12.12 10.85 0.56
C ALA A 94 -10.62 10.94 0.24
N GLU A 95 -10.20 11.89 -0.59
CA GLU A 95 -8.78 12.09 -0.95
C GLU A 95 -7.95 12.62 0.23
N LEU A 96 -8.53 13.52 1.05
CA LEU A 96 -7.92 14.05 2.26
C LEU A 96 -7.82 13.04 3.41
N ALA A 97 -8.52 11.90 3.34
CA ALA A 97 -8.53 10.89 4.41
C ALA A 97 -7.17 10.20 4.56
N ARG A 98 -6.64 10.21 5.79
CA ARG A 98 -5.50 9.41 6.28
C ARG A 98 -5.74 9.08 7.77
N PRO A 99 -5.02 8.09 8.35
CA PRO A 99 -5.09 7.81 9.78
C PRO A 99 -4.64 9.03 10.62
N PRO A 100 -5.13 9.20 11.85
CA PRO A 100 -4.55 10.17 12.78
C PRO A 100 -3.22 9.62 13.34
N ALA A 101 -2.15 10.41 13.31
CA ALA A 101 -0.90 10.05 13.99
C ALA A 101 -1.07 10.09 15.51
N ALA A 102 -0.52 9.10 16.21
CA ALA A 102 -0.49 9.11 17.68
C ALA A 102 0.39 10.25 18.24
N THR A 103 -0.12 10.96 19.24
CA THR A 103 0.61 12.01 19.97
C THR A 103 1.47 11.41 21.07
N TYR A 104 2.51 12.12 21.52
CA TYR A 104 3.37 11.66 22.62
C TYR A 104 2.55 11.37 23.89
N LYS A 105 1.43 12.06 24.10
CA LYS A 105 0.52 11.81 25.23
C LYS A 105 -0.14 10.44 25.14
N GLN A 106 -0.62 10.06 23.96
CA GLN A 106 -1.27 8.78 23.71
C GLN A 106 -0.26 7.63 23.79
N ASP A 107 0.93 7.82 23.24
CA ASP A 107 2.01 6.82 23.31
C ASP A 107 2.54 6.61 24.73
N LEU A 108 2.69 7.69 25.52
CA LEU A 108 3.11 7.58 26.92
C LEU A 108 1.97 7.10 27.84
N SER A 109 0.71 7.34 27.48
CA SER A 109 -0.43 6.66 28.10
C SER A 109 -0.36 5.14 27.88
N THR A 110 -0.08 4.74 26.63
CA THR A 110 0.09 3.34 26.23
C THR A 110 1.31 2.70 26.92
N LEU A 111 2.41 3.46 27.06
CA LEU A 111 3.60 3.03 27.81
C LEU A 111 3.28 2.70 29.28
N TYR A 112 2.47 3.53 29.94
CA TYR A 112 2.02 3.28 31.32
C TYR A 112 1.15 2.02 31.42
N ASP A 113 0.20 1.85 30.49
CA ASP A 113 -0.71 0.70 30.49
C ASP A 113 0.00 -0.64 30.23
N PHE A 114 0.94 -0.67 29.29
CA PHE A 114 1.66 -1.89 28.90
C PHE A 114 3.00 -2.11 29.62
N LYS A 115 3.48 -1.14 30.41
CA LYS A 115 4.66 -1.27 31.29
C LYS A 115 5.96 -1.67 30.55
N TYR A 116 6.14 -1.23 29.31
CA TYR A 116 7.36 -1.53 28.55
C TYR A 116 8.56 -0.74 29.09
N CYS A 117 9.67 -1.41 29.39
CA CYS A 117 10.94 -0.78 29.77
C CYS A 117 10.91 0.01 31.11
N THR A 118 10.08 -0.43 32.06
CA THR A 118 10.07 0.09 33.44
C THR A 118 11.38 -0.25 34.18
N ASP A 119 11.84 0.67 35.02
CA ASP A 119 13.15 0.63 35.70
C ASP A 119 13.08 0.79 37.23
N VAL A 120 11.88 1.01 37.78
CA VAL A 120 11.60 1.09 39.22
C VAL A 120 10.16 0.63 39.53
N ASP A 121 9.99 -0.06 40.65
CA ASP A 121 8.69 -0.50 41.17
C ASP A 121 8.30 0.33 42.39
N LEU A 122 7.19 1.06 42.31
CA LEU A 122 6.64 1.79 43.46
C LEU A 122 5.60 0.91 44.18
N ILE A 123 5.75 0.75 45.49
CA ILE A 123 4.79 0.02 46.34
C ILE A 123 3.97 1.04 47.12
N PHE A 124 2.67 1.13 46.83
CA PHE A 124 1.73 1.98 47.56
C PHE A 124 0.59 1.14 48.12
N ARG A 125 0.44 1.11 49.46
CA ARG A 125 -0.57 0.32 50.18
C ARG A 125 -0.65 -1.16 49.76
N GLY A 126 0.50 -1.76 49.45
CA GLY A 126 0.63 -3.15 49.02
C GLY A 126 0.36 -3.41 47.54
N ALA A 127 -0.07 -2.41 46.76
CA ALA A 127 -0.14 -2.48 45.30
C ALA A 127 1.20 -2.08 44.68
N CYS A 128 1.62 -2.79 43.63
CA CYS A 128 2.87 -2.55 42.92
C CYS A 128 2.64 -1.83 41.58
N PHE A 129 3.39 -0.76 41.36
CA PHE A 129 3.32 0.11 40.19
C PHE A 129 4.69 0.18 39.49
N PRO A 130 4.92 -0.66 38.46
CA PRO A 130 6.10 -0.54 37.59
C PRO A 130 6.04 0.75 36.78
N VAL A 131 7.06 1.60 36.92
CA VAL A 131 7.12 2.95 36.33
C VAL A 131 8.53 3.28 35.83
N HIS A 132 8.73 4.53 35.38
CA HIS A 132 9.94 5.02 34.70
C HIS A 132 10.53 6.21 35.46
N ARG A 133 11.77 6.06 35.95
CA ARG A 133 12.47 7.06 36.78
C ARG A 133 12.62 8.40 36.08
N ALA A 134 13.01 8.39 34.80
CA ALA A 134 13.20 9.59 33.99
C ALA A 134 11.91 10.43 33.89
N ILE A 135 10.77 9.78 33.62
CA ILE A 135 9.48 10.46 33.47
C ILE A 135 9.04 11.02 34.82
N LEU A 136 9.02 10.22 35.89
CA LEU A 136 8.56 10.71 37.19
C LEU A 136 9.45 11.83 37.75
N SER A 137 10.77 11.72 37.61
CA SER A 137 11.72 12.74 38.09
C SER A 137 11.63 14.06 37.33
N ALA A 138 11.28 14.03 36.04
CA ALA A 138 11.07 15.23 35.24
C ALA A 138 9.72 15.90 35.56
N ARG A 139 8.67 15.12 35.85
CA ARG A 139 7.31 15.63 36.05
C ARG A 139 6.96 15.99 37.50
N CYS A 140 7.66 15.46 38.50
CA CYS A 140 7.31 15.56 39.92
C CYS A 140 8.57 15.73 40.80
N SER A 141 8.60 16.79 41.62
CA SER A 141 9.75 17.07 42.51
C SER A 141 9.86 16.05 43.64
N TYR A 142 8.73 15.63 44.22
CA TYR A 142 8.71 14.57 45.24
C TYR A 142 9.34 13.28 44.72
N PHE A 143 8.93 12.80 43.54
CA PHE A 143 9.52 11.58 42.97
C PHE A 143 10.99 11.76 42.59
N ARG A 144 11.41 12.94 42.12
CA ARG A 144 12.83 13.24 41.86
C ARG A 144 13.69 13.11 43.13
N GLU A 145 13.22 13.64 44.25
CA GLU A 145 13.92 13.57 45.54
C GLU A 145 13.87 12.16 46.14
N LEU A 146 12.72 11.49 46.09
CA LEU A 146 12.57 10.10 46.53
C LEU A 146 13.51 9.16 45.75
N LEU A 147 13.50 9.24 44.42
CA LEU A 147 14.31 8.37 43.55
C LEU A 147 15.81 8.65 43.68
N ALA A 148 16.23 9.87 44.01
CA ALA A 148 17.64 10.20 44.28
C ALA A 148 18.21 9.42 45.48
N ASN A 149 17.38 9.09 46.48
CA ASN A 149 17.79 8.29 47.63
C ASN A 149 17.94 6.78 47.33
N TYR A 150 17.41 6.31 46.20
CA TYR A 150 17.44 4.90 45.78
C TYR A 150 18.08 4.78 44.38
N PRO A 151 19.42 4.75 44.25
CA PRO A 151 20.11 4.79 42.96
C PRO A 151 20.13 3.46 42.21
N SER A 152 19.75 2.34 42.85
CA SER A 152 19.67 1.04 42.19
C SER A 152 18.48 0.96 41.24
N TYR A 153 18.75 0.58 40.00
CA TYR A 153 17.74 0.13 39.03
C TYR A 153 17.18 -1.21 39.50
N ASP A 154 15.88 -1.46 39.28
CA ASP A 154 15.10 -2.56 39.88
C ASP A 154 14.87 -2.44 41.42
N ALA A 155 14.94 -1.22 41.99
CA ALA A 155 14.53 -0.97 43.37
C ALA A 155 13.00 -1.07 43.56
N GLN A 156 12.56 -1.78 44.59
CA GLN A 156 11.20 -1.70 45.13
C GLN A 156 11.16 -0.61 46.20
N ILE A 157 10.43 0.48 45.92
CA ILE A 157 10.38 1.66 46.79
C ILE A 157 8.98 1.79 47.36
N CYS A 158 8.87 1.69 48.68
CA CYS A 158 7.62 2.00 49.38
C CYS A 158 7.37 3.52 49.31
N VAL A 159 6.20 3.89 48.77
CA VAL A 159 5.71 5.27 48.74
C VAL A 159 4.73 5.44 49.88
N ASP A 160 5.01 6.38 50.76
CA ASP A 160 4.08 6.85 51.78
C ASP A 160 3.74 8.32 51.48
N LEU A 161 2.46 8.67 51.61
CA LEU A 161 1.93 10.00 51.34
C LEU A 161 1.13 10.45 52.55
N ASP A 162 1.47 11.62 53.09
CA ASP A 162 0.88 12.15 54.32
C ASP A 162 -0.56 12.64 54.10
N THR A 163 -0.96 12.88 52.83
CA THR A 163 -2.33 13.27 52.48
C THR A 163 -3.33 12.13 52.76
N PRO A 164 -4.26 12.29 53.73
CA PRO A 164 -5.30 11.29 53.96
C PRO A 164 -6.28 11.24 52.79
N SER A 165 -6.98 10.11 52.64
CA SER A 165 -8.00 9.80 51.61
C SER A 165 -7.53 9.36 50.22
N ILE A 166 -6.23 9.34 49.90
CA ILE A 166 -5.76 8.78 48.61
C ILE A 166 -5.90 7.25 48.65
N ASP A 167 -6.63 6.66 47.71
CA ASP A 167 -6.70 5.21 47.51
C ASP A 167 -5.80 4.74 46.35
N VAL A 168 -5.81 3.42 46.07
CA VAL A 168 -4.96 2.80 45.05
C VAL A 168 -5.35 3.24 43.63
N GLU A 169 -6.64 3.50 43.39
CA GLU A 169 -7.15 3.95 42.09
C GLU A 169 -6.77 5.41 41.82
N MET A 170 -6.97 6.30 42.80
CA MET A 170 -6.55 7.70 42.75
C MET A 170 -5.03 7.83 42.58
N PHE A 171 -4.23 6.99 43.24
CA PHE A 171 -2.78 6.96 43.03
C PHE A 171 -2.40 6.49 41.61
N SER A 172 -3.13 5.53 41.03
CA SER A 172 -2.95 5.14 39.62
C SER A 172 -3.33 6.25 38.64
N ALA A 173 -4.44 6.96 38.90
CA ALA A 173 -4.87 8.11 38.10
C ALA A 173 -3.86 9.27 38.16
N LEU A 174 -3.32 9.56 39.35
CA LEU A 174 -2.22 10.51 39.56
C LEU A 174 -0.97 10.12 38.74
N LEU A 175 -0.54 8.86 38.80
CA LEU A 175 0.57 8.39 37.97
C LEU A 175 0.25 8.54 36.48
N ARG A 176 -0.95 8.17 36.01
CA ARG A 176 -1.37 8.38 34.62
C ARG A 176 -1.33 9.85 34.20
N TYR A 177 -1.72 10.77 35.08
CA TYR A 177 -1.63 12.21 34.86
C TYR A 177 -0.16 12.67 34.70
N LEU A 178 0.79 12.10 35.45
CA LEU A 178 2.22 12.35 35.22
C LEU A 178 2.71 11.83 33.85
N TYR A 179 2.10 10.79 33.28
CA TYR A 179 2.45 10.26 31.94
C TYR A 179 1.77 10.95 30.76
N THR A 180 0.67 11.66 30.97
CA THR A 180 -0.17 12.22 29.90
C THR A 180 -0.40 13.72 30.00
N GLY A 181 -0.35 14.28 31.20
CA GLY A 181 -0.74 15.65 31.51
C GLY A 181 -2.26 15.88 31.49
N ASP A 182 -3.08 14.83 31.41
CA ASP A 182 -4.55 14.89 31.40
C ASP A 182 -5.14 13.91 32.44
N ILE A 183 -6.26 14.28 33.08
CA ILE A 183 -7.02 13.42 34.00
C ILE A 183 -8.18 12.78 33.21
N GLY A 184 -8.55 11.53 33.51
CA GLY A 184 -9.50 10.76 32.71
C GLY A 184 -10.96 11.10 33.00
N PRO A 185 -11.88 10.98 32.02
CA PRO A 185 -13.32 11.21 32.24
C PRO A 185 -14.03 10.09 33.01
N LYS A 186 -13.29 9.07 33.50
CA LYS A 186 -13.78 8.06 34.44
C LYS A 186 -13.48 8.43 35.89
N ASP A 187 -12.58 9.38 36.11
CA ASP A 187 -12.27 9.90 37.42
C ASP A 187 -13.43 10.83 37.80
N GLY A 188 -14.08 10.57 38.94
CA GLY A 188 -15.28 11.29 39.39
C GLY A 188 -15.00 12.77 39.69
N ASP A 189 -16.00 13.49 40.23
CA ASP A 189 -15.89 14.90 40.58
C ASP A 189 -14.71 15.16 41.54
N VAL A 190 -13.56 15.56 40.98
CA VAL A 190 -12.28 15.55 41.71
C VAL A 190 -12.23 16.73 42.67
N ASP A 191 -12.19 16.44 43.97
CA ASP A 191 -12.12 17.46 45.02
C ASP A 191 -10.91 18.40 44.79
N LEU A 192 -11.19 19.67 44.49
CA LEU A 192 -10.17 20.70 44.32
C LEU A 192 -9.30 20.88 45.58
N ALA A 193 -9.83 20.61 46.78
CA ALA A 193 -9.05 20.66 48.00
C ALA A 193 -8.09 19.46 48.15
N LEU A 194 -8.40 18.31 47.55
CA LEU A 194 -7.49 17.17 47.43
C LEU A 194 -6.41 17.45 46.37
N LEU A 195 -6.78 17.95 45.18
CA LEU A 195 -5.84 18.33 44.13
C LEU A 195 -4.84 19.38 44.59
N ARG A 196 -5.27 20.38 45.39
CA ARG A 196 -4.35 21.39 45.92
C ARG A 196 -3.35 20.79 46.91
N ARG A 197 -3.80 19.94 47.84
CA ARG A 197 -2.91 19.24 48.80
C ARG A 197 -1.90 18.35 48.08
N LEU A 198 -2.36 17.60 47.08
CA LEU A 198 -1.48 16.82 46.20
C LEU A 198 -0.47 17.70 45.45
N GLY A 199 -0.87 18.88 44.98
CA GLY A 199 0.04 19.84 44.34
C GLY A 199 1.06 20.47 45.29
N ASP A 200 0.69 20.66 46.56
CA ASP A 200 1.60 21.15 47.62
C ASP A 200 2.61 20.05 48.04
N GLU A 201 2.20 18.78 48.10
CA GLU A 201 3.03 17.62 48.51
C GLU A 201 3.93 17.08 47.38
N LEU A 202 3.40 16.99 46.15
CA LEU A 202 4.11 16.42 44.99
C LEU A 202 4.79 17.49 44.11
N GLY A 203 4.46 18.76 44.33
CA GLY A 203 4.83 19.88 43.49
C GLY A 203 3.88 20.09 42.31
N THR A 204 3.77 21.34 41.85
CA THR A 204 2.99 21.67 40.65
C THR A 204 3.78 21.29 39.39
N PRO A 205 3.30 20.35 38.54
CA PRO A 205 4.02 19.93 37.34
C PRO A 205 4.02 21.05 36.29
N ASN A 206 5.12 21.18 35.53
CA ASN A 206 5.16 22.10 34.39
C ASN A 206 4.26 21.59 33.24
N HIS A 207 4.12 22.42 32.21
CA HIS A 207 3.58 21.98 30.93
C HIS A 207 4.37 20.78 30.39
N PHE A 208 3.66 19.71 30.05
CA PHE A 208 4.23 18.43 29.63
C PHE A 208 5.36 18.51 28.58
N GLU A 209 5.19 19.37 27.56
CA GLU A 209 6.17 19.61 26.50
C GLU A 209 7.51 20.19 27.03
N GLN A 210 7.46 20.96 28.13
CA GLN A 210 8.64 21.56 28.74
C GLN A 210 9.49 20.52 29.48
N ASP A 211 8.86 19.57 30.18
CA ASP A 211 9.57 18.52 30.91
C ASP A 211 10.13 17.45 29.96
N LEU A 212 9.43 17.11 28.86
CA LEU A 212 10.03 16.29 27.81
C LEU A 212 11.17 17.00 27.07
N ARG A 213 11.09 18.32 26.89
CA ARG A 213 12.21 19.10 26.35
C ARG A 213 13.39 19.12 27.32
N TYR A 214 13.14 19.24 28.62
CA TYR A 214 14.18 19.12 29.65
C TYR A 214 14.91 17.77 29.54
N LEU A 215 14.18 16.65 29.46
CA LEU A 215 14.79 15.31 29.28
C LEU A 215 15.59 15.19 27.98
N LEU A 216 15.13 15.79 26.89
CA LEU A 216 15.84 15.81 25.60
C LEU A 216 17.13 16.62 25.65
N ASP A 217 17.09 17.81 26.28
CA ASP A 217 18.20 18.77 26.28
C ASP A 217 19.27 18.44 27.35
N THR A 218 18.89 17.81 28.46
CA THR A 218 19.81 17.40 29.54
C THR A 218 20.35 15.98 29.38
N GLY A 219 19.51 15.03 28.96
CA GLY A 219 19.81 13.60 29.04
C GLY A 219 19.82 13.04 30.48
N ASP A 220 19.22 13.73 31.45
CA ASP A 220 19.06 13.23 32.82
C ASP A 220 18.32 11.89 32.82
N TYR A 221 18.88 10.87 33.48
CA TYR A 221 18.40 9.47 33.47
C TYR A 221 18.41 8.77 32.09
N ALA A 222 19.16 9.27 31.11
CA ALA A 222 19.33 8.57 29.83
C ALA A 222 20.00 7.20 30.03
N ASP A 223 19.29 6.14 29.64
CA ASP A 223 19.68 4.73 29.74
C ASP A 223 20.08 4.13 28.39
N THR A 224 20.06 4.92 27.31
CA THR A 224 20.44 4.50 25.95
C THR A 224 21.11 5.62 25.16
N VAL A 225 22.00 5.23 24.24
CA VAL A 225 22.68 6.13 23.30
C VAL A 225 22.45 5.67 21.87
N LEU A 226 21.93 6.56 21.01
CA LEU A 226 21.93 6.36 19.55
C LEU A 226 23.30 6.74 18.99
N VAL A 227 23.97 5.82 18.31
CA VAL A 227 25.34 5.99 17.80
C VAL A 227 25.35 5.81 16.28
N PHE A 228 25.64 6.87 15.55
CA PHE A 228 25.69 6.85 14.09
C PHE A 228 27.11 6.53 13.60
N SER A 229 27.26 5.44 12.85
CA SER A 229 28.55 4.94 12.36
C SER A 229 28.52 4.78 10.83
N SER A 230 29.67 5.00 10.18
CA SER A 230 29.88 4.76 8.75
C SER A 230 30.96 3.69 8.60
N GLU A 231 30.73 2.67 7.76
CA GLU A 231 31.60 1.49 7.68
C GLU A 231 33.00 1.74 7.08
N ASN A 232 33.29 2.94 6.56
CA ASN A 232 34.56 3.27 5.93
C ASN A 232 35.73 3.54 6.91
N MET A 233 35.69 3.02 8.14
CA MET A 233 36.86 3.00 9.03
C MET A 233 37.15 1.59 9.52
N VAL A 234 37.97 0.87 8.74
CA VAL A 234 38.67 -0.32 9.20
C VAL A 234 39.71 0.10 10.25
N ASP A 235 39.63 -0.53 11.42
CA ASP A 235 40.57 -0.52 12.56
C ASP A 235 41.69 0.55 12.59
N PHE A 236 41.58 1.48 13.55
CA PHE A 236 42.73 1.78 14.40
C PHE A 236 42.34 1.64 15.88
N ARG A 237 43.26 1.05 16.65
CA ARG A 237 43.02 0.47 17.99
C ARG A 237 42.72 1.53 19.05
N ARG A 238 42.07 1.07 20.14
CA ARG A 238 42.06 1.75 21.46
C ARG A 238 43.44 2.31 21.79
N LEU A 239 43.54 3.62 22.06
CA LEU A 239 44.48 4.21 23.01
C LEU A 239 44.11 5.67 23.31
N SER A 240 44.11 6.01 24.60
CA SER A 240 44.32 7.33 25.22
C SER A 240 43.47 8.56 24.84
N ASN A 241 43.18 9.36 25.86
CA ASN A 241 42.70 10.73 25.75
C ASN A 241 43.67 11.65 24.98
N ASN A 242 43.10 12.76 24.49
CA ASN A 242 43.75 13.99 24.01
C ASN A 242 44.63 13.88 22.74
N SER A 243 44.01 14.12 21.59
CA SER A 243 44.53 15.14 20.66
C SER A 243 43.46 15.73 19.75
N GLU A 244 43.59 17.04 19.58
CA GLU A 244 42.97 17.87 18.55
C GLU A 244 43.54 17.47 17.16
N PHE A 245 42.86 17.85 16.07
CA PHE A 245 43.09 17.48 14.65
C PHE A 245 42.51 16.12 14.16
N GLY A 246 41.54 16.23 13.24
CA GLY A 246 41.43 15.32 12.08
C GLY A 246 40.30 14.29 12.08
N PHE A 247 39.89 13.74 13.22
CA PHE A 247 38.86 12.70 13.27
C PHE A 247 37.44 13.28 13.31
N ARG A 248 36.59 12.94 12.34
CA ARG A 248 35.15 13.25 12.41
C ARG A 248 34.52 12.36 13.50
N PRO A 249 33.96 12.93 14.59
CA PRO A 249 33.44 12.12 15.68
C PRO A 249 32.20 11.31 15.25
N LYS A 250 32.02 10.16 15.88
CA LYS A 250 30.72 9.45 15.89
C LYS A 250 29.69 10.40 16.48
N LEU A 251 28.52 10.51 15.84
CA LEU A 251 27.42 11.27 16.44
C LEU A 251 26.75 10.36 17.47
N GLU A 252 26.83 10.74 18.73
CA GLU A 252 26.22 10.04 19.85
C GLU A 252 25.14 10.95 20.46
N LEU A 253 23.93 10.42 20.64
CA LEU A 253 22.80 11.15 21.21
C LEU A 253 22.20 10.34 22.37
N ASN A 254 22.23 10.92 23.57
CA ASN A 254 21.63 10.35 24.77
C ASN A 254 20.09 10.36 24.65
N CYS A 255 19.44 9.30 25.12
CA CYS A 255 18.01 9.11 25.02
C CYS A 255 17.49 8.05 26.00
N HIS A 256 16.17 7.90 26.08
CA HIS A 256 15.48 7.02 27.03
C HIS A 256 14.82 5.83 26.31
N LYS A 257 15.08 4.58 26.73
CA LYS A 257 14.43 3.37 26.20
C LYS A 257 12.92 3.47 26.25
N ALA A 258 12.39 3.98 27.37
CA ALA A 258 10.98 4.20 27.62
C ALA A 258 10.33 5.04 26.50
N ILE A 259 10.93 6.20 26.21
CA ILE A 259 10.42 7.14 25.20
C ILE A 259 10.62 6.57 23.79
N LEU A 260 11.77 5.97 23.48
CA LEU A 260 11.97 5.30 22.19
C LEU A 260 10.95 4.16 21.96
N SER A 261 10.67 3.37 22.99
CA SER A 261 9.76 2.20 22.92
C SER A 261 8.29 2.59 22.87
N ALA A 262 7.90 3.68 23.52
CA ALA A 262 6.56 4.23 23.40
C ALA A 262 6.31 4.72 21.97
N ARG A 263 7.26 5.49 21.42
CA ARG A 263 7.08 6.34 20.24
C ARG A 263 7.42 5.67 18.92
N SER A 264 8.10 4.51 18.95
CA SER A 264 8.50 3.74 17.77
C SER A 264 8.36 2.24 18.04
N PRO A 265 7.46 1.54 17.34
CA PRO A 265 7.41 0.08 17.33
C PRO A 265 8.73 -0.56 16.92
N PHE A 266 9.45 0.02 15.95
CA PHE A 266 10.79 -0.43 15.55
C PHE A 266 11.76 -0.46 16.74
N PHE A 267 11.90 0.66 17.47
CA PHE A 267 12.80 0.71 18.63
C PHE A 267 12.31 -0.17 19.79
N ARG A 268 11.00 -0.25 20.03
CA ARG A 268 10.40 -1.17 21.01
C ARG A 268 10.78 -2.62 20.74
N ASN A 269 10.57 -3.07 19.50
CA ASN A 269 10.87 -4.43 19.05
C ASN A 269 12.38 -4.72 19.02
N LEU A 270 13.23 -3.70 18.82
CA LEU A 270 14.68 -3.82 18.91
C LEU A 270 15.15 -3.98 20.37
N ILE A 271 14.63 -3.15 21.28
CA ILE A 271 14.96 -3.16 22.71
C ILE A 271 14.47 -4.48 23.34
N GLN A 272 13.22 -4.87 23.12
CA GLN A 272 12.67 -6.13 23.64
C GLN A 272 13.44 -7.37 23.16
N ARG A 273 13.99 -7.37 21.94
CA ARG A 273 14.85 -8.47 21.45
C ARG A 273 16.17 -8.56 22.22
N ARG A 274 16.78 -7.42 22.61
CA ARG A 274 17.97 -7.38 23.47
C ARG A 274 17.68 -7.74 24.94
N SER A 275 16.49 -7.41 25.44
CA SER A 275 16.05 -7.89 26.76
C SER A 275 15.99 -9.42 26.80
N ARG A 276 15.46 -10.05 25.74
CA ARG A 276 15.34 -11.52 25.62
C ARG A 276 16.66 -12.24 25.40
N SER A 277 17.69 -11.60 24.83
CA SER A 277 19.02 -12.21 24.64
C SER A 277 19.88 -12.23 25.90
N GLY A 278 19.45 -11.57 26.99
CA GLY A 278 20.17 -11.49 28.26
C GLY A 278 21.30 -10.46 28.30
N GLU A 279 21.61 -9.81 27.17
CA GLU A 279 22.60 -8.71 27.10
C GLU A 279 22.23 -7.59 28.07
N GLU A 280 20.94 -7.23 28.13
CA GLU A 280 20.44 -6.14 28.97
C GLU A 280 20.67 -6.38 30.48
N HIS A 281 20.58 -7.62 30.96
CA HIS A 281 20.81 -7.92 32.38
C HIS A 281 22.25 -7.57 32.79
N THR A 282 23.22 -7.82 31.89
CA THR A 282 24.62 -7.42 32.14
C THR A 282 24.83 -5.91 32.08
N GLU A 283 24.13 -5.19 31.18
CA GLU A 283 24.17 -3.73 31.10
C GLU A 283 23.57 -3.07 32.36
N ARG A 284 22.43 -3.58 32.87
CA ARG A 284 21.80 -3.10 34.11
C ARG A 284 22.68 -3.30 35.34
N VAL A 285 23.21 -4.51 35.53
CA VAL A 285 24.08 -4.85 36.68
C VAL A 285 25.38 -4.03 36.68
N LEU A 286 25.88 -3.63 35.51
CA LEU A 286 27.10 -2.82 35.38
C LEU A 286 26.83 -1.31 35.25
N HIS A 287 25.56 -0.87 35.30
CA HIS A 287 25.13 0.51 35.05
C HIS A 287 25.66 1.12 33.73
N ILE A 288 25.74 0.30 32.67
CA ILE A 288 26.20 0.73 31.34
C ILE A 288 24.98 1.11 30.48
N GLN A 289 25.02 2.29 29.86
CA GLN A 289 23.98 2.72 28.91
C GLN A 289 23.96 1.79 27.68
N SER A 290 22.78 1.32 27.29
CA SER A 290 22.62 0.47 26.10
C SER A 290 22.95 1.27 24.83
N ARG A 291 23.78 0.73 23.94
CA ARG A 291 24.21 1.43 22.72
C ARG A 291 23.51 0.89 21.47
N ILE A 292 22.70 1.72 20.82
CA ILE A 292 22.01 1.38 19.58
C ILE A 292 22.82 1.95 18.41
N MET A 293 23.47 1.06 17.66
CA MET A 293 24.22 1.43 16.47
C MET A 293 23.27 1.62 15.30
N LEU A 294 23.32 2.79 14.66
CA LEU A 294 22.59 3.11 13.43
C LEU A 294 23.61 3.34 12.30
N ASP A 295 23.38 2.70 11.16
CA ASP A 295 24.22 2.86 9.99
C ASP A 295 23.90 4.19 9.27
N ASP A 296 24.91 5.02 9.09
CA ASP A 296 24.88 6.31 8.38
C ASP A 296 24.52 6.13 6.89
N SER A 297 24.61 4.91 6.33
CA SER A 297 24.15 4.58 4.98
C SER A 297 22.62 4.47 4.87
N VAL A 298 21.95 4.00 5.94
CA VAL A 298 20.49 3.80 6.00
C VAL A 298 19.80 4.99 6.66
N ILE A 299 20.36 5.50 7.75
CA ILE A 299 19.85 6.66 8.49
C ILE A 299 20.95 7.70 8.58
N PRO A 300 21.08 8.59 7.57
CA PRO A 300 22.11 9.62 7.56
C PRO A 300 22.05 10.48 8.82
N LYS A 301 23.18 10.58 9.53
CA LYS A 301 23.32 11.31 10.81
C LYS A 301 22.91 12.78 10.75
N ARG A 302 22.79 13.35 9.54
CA ARG A 302 22.22 14.69 9.32
C ARG A 302 20.78 14.83 9.81
N TYR A 303 20.01 13.74 9.85
CA TYR A 303 18.62 13.74 10.31
C TYR A 303 18.45 13.39 11.79
N ALA A 304 19.50 12.90 12.45
CA ALA A 304 19.44 12.35 13.82
C ALA A 304 18.78 13.29 14.84
N LYS A 305 19.13 14.59 14.81
CA LYS A 305 18.55 15.60 15.71
C LYS A 305 17.08 15.89 15.42
N VAL A 306 16.67 15.86 14.15
CA VAL A 306 15.26 16.07 13.75
C VAL A 306 14.40 14.91 14.25
N LEU A 307 14.88 13.68 14.05
CA LEU A 307 14.20 12.46 14.49
C LEU A 307 14.03 12.43 16.01
N LEU A 308 15.11 12.69 16.76
CA LEU A 308 15.05 12.69 18.22
C LEU A 308 14.16 13.82 18.76
N HIS A 309 14.20 15.02 18.17
CA HIS A 309 13.30 16.10 18.54
C HIS A 309 11.83 15.74 18.29
N ALA A 310 11.51 15.12 17.15
CA ALA A 310 10.14 14.68 16.84
C ALA A 310 9.64 13.57 17.79
N ILE A 311 10.51 12.64 18.19
CA ILE A 311 10.20 11.59 19.18
C ILE A 311 9.74 12.20 20.50
N TYR A 312 10.39 13.25 21.01
CA TYR A 312 10.03 13.85 22.31
C TYR A 312 8.94 14.92 22.22
N LEU A 313 8.82 15.63 21.09
CA LEU A 313 8.11 16.92 21.05
C LEU A 313 7.05 17.03 19.93
N ASP A 314 6.68 15.91 19.29
CA ASP A 314 5.69 15.84 18.18
C ASP A 314 5.95 16.83 17.02
N THR A 315 7.20 17.28 16.83
CA THR A 315 7.53 18.39 15.93
C THR A 315 8.75 18.11 15.05
N VAL A 316 8.53 18.18 13.74
CA VAL A 316 9.55 18.04 12.69
C VAL A 316 10.17 19.42 12.40
N ASP A 317 11.32 19.71 13.00
CA ASP A 317 12.06 20.96 12.76
C ASP A 317 13.25 20.73 11.80
N LEU A 318 13.08 21.11 10.54
CA LEU A 318 14.10 20.98 9.51
C LEU A 318 15.34 21.88 9.74
N SER A 319 15.28 22.86 10.65
CA SER A 319 16.45 23.65 11.03
C SER A 319 17.47 22.85 11.86
N LEU A 320 17.06 21.70 12.40
CA LEU A 320 17.92 20.76 13.12
C LEU A 320 18.69 19.79 12.19
N ILE A 321 18.44 19.83 10.87
CA ILE A 321 19.22 19.06 9.89
C ILE A 321 20.67 19.55 9.91
N LEU A 322 21.63 18.64 10.13
CA LEU A 322 23.06 18.98 10.16
C LEU A 322 23.60 19.21 8.75
N ARG A 323 23.24 20.35 8.16
CA ARG A 323 23.89 20.90 6.97
C ARG A 323 25.26 21.44 7.43
N GLY A 324 26.34 20.76 7.01
CA GLY A 324 27.70 20.98 7.55
C GLY A 324 28.11 22.45 7.60
N SER A 325 28.79 22.84 8.69
CA SER A 325 29.11 24.24 9.02
C SER A 325 29.79 24.95 7.85
N GLY A 326 29.09 25.95 7.28
CA GLY A 326 29.53 26.65 6.07
C GLY A 326 28.45 26.83 5.01
N CYS A 327 27.31 27.43 5.36
CA CYS A 327 26.50 28.29 4.46
C CYS A 327 25.30 28.87 5.23
N THR A 328 25.42 30.11 5.68
CA THR A 328 24.26 30.93 5.99
C THR A 328 23.75 31.58 4.71
N SER A 329 22.59 31.14 4.23
CA SER A 329 21.66 31.96 3.45
C SER A 329 22.13 32.57 2.10
N SER A 330 23.23 32.12 1.50
CA SER A 330 23.61 32.52 0.12
C SER A 330 24.16 31.33 -0.67
N ALA A 331 23.54 31.06 -1.82
CA ALA A 331 24.00 30.04 -2.78
C ALA A 331 25.26 30.56 -3.50
N GLY A 332 26.43 30.30 -2.90
CA GLY A 332 27.72 30.55 -3.52
C GLY A 332 28.12 29.38 -4.42
N SER A 333 28.22 29.62 -5.72
CA SER A 333 28.47 28.65 -6.80
C SER A 333 29.69 27.72 -6.66
N LEU A 334 30.54 27.89 -5.64
CA LEU A 334 31.77 27.12 -5.45
C LEU A 334 31.57 25.84 -4.62
N GLY A 335 30.76 25.89 -3.55
CA GLY A 335 30.51 24.72 -2.69
C GLY A 335 29.64 23.63 -3.34
N GLU A 336 28.95 23.98 -4.43
CA GLU A 336 28.18 23.06 -5.28
C GLU A 336 29.11 22.33 -6.28
N VAL A 337 30.05 23.07 -6.88
CA VAL A 337 31.11 22.52 -7.73
C VAL A 337 32.02 21.56 -6.93
N GLU A 338 32.38 21.90 -5.70
CA GLU A 338 33.25 21.07 -4.84
C GLU A 338 32.57 19.76 -4.37
N ALA A 339 31.24 19.73 -4.29
CA ALA A 339 30.47 18.51 -4.03
C ALA A 339 30.39 17.61 -5.28
N LEU A 340 30.19 18.23 -6.46
CA LEU A 340 30.17 17.55 -7.75
C LEU A 340 31.53 16.92 -8.09
N THR A 341 32.65 17.60 -7.87
CA THR A 341 34.00 17.08 -8.20
C THR A 341 34.44 15.93 -7.32
N ASN A 342 34.06 15.91 -6.03
CA ASN A 342 34.56 14.92 -5.07
C ASN A 342 33.62 13.72 -4.84
N THR A 343 32.32 13.84 -5.14
CA THR A 343 31.34 12.76 -4.89
C THR A 343 30.35 12.49 -6.02
N GLY A 344 30.31 13.34 -7.06
CA GLY A 344 29.35 13.23 -8.15
C GLY A 344 27.88 13.44 -7.76
N ARG A 345 27.57 13.79 -6.50
CA ARG A 345 26.20 14.03 -6.01
C ARG A 345 26.01 15.49 -5.61
N SER A 346 24.97 16.12 -6.15
CA SER A 346 24.47 17.41 -5.67
C SER A 346 23.98 17.29 -4.21
N ARG A 347 23.98 18.40 -3.47
CA ARG A 347 23.29 18.44 -2.18
C ARG A 347 21.78 18.32 -2.42
N PRO A 348 21.03 17.52 -1.63
CA PRO A 348 19.59 17.42 -1.79
C PRO A 348 18.95 18.79 -1.55
N THR A 349 17.96 19.11 -2.36
CA THR A 349 17.07 20.25 -2.13
C THR A 349 16.27 20.06 -0.83
N PRO A 350 15.71 21.11 -0.21
CA PRO A 350 14.89 20.94 0.98
C PRO A 350 13.74 19.94 0.78
N LEU A 351 13.11 19.94 -0.41
CA LEU A 351 12.05 19.00 -0.76
C LEU A 351 12.54 17.55 -0.73
N GLU A 352 13.73 17.28 -1.29
CA GLU A 352 14.36 15.95 -1.25
C GLU A 352 14.78 15.58 0.18
N GLU A 353 15.28 16.52 0.99
CA GLU A 353 15.57 16.26 2.42
C GLU A 353 14.32 15.83 3.19
N VAL A 354 13.14 16.41 2.90
CA VAL A 354 11.86 16.01 3.53
C VAL A 354 11.34 14.68 2.98
N MET A 355 11.55 14.40 1.69
CA MET A 355 11.22 13.10 1.07
C MET A 355 12.07 11.95 1.65
N GLU A 356 13.37 12.19 1.89
CA GLU A 356 14.25 11.25 2.60
C GLU A 356 13.81 11.09 4.07
N LEU A 357 13.54 12.19 4.78
CA LEU A 357 13.09 12.14 6.18
C LEU A 357 11.76 11.40 6.35
N TYR A 358 10.84 11.51 5.38
CA TYR A 358 9.61 10.72 5.33
C TYR A 358 9.91 9.21 5.23
N GLN A 359 10.85 8.81 4.37
CA GLN A 359 11.23 7.40 4.21
C GLN A 359 11.85 6.84 5.49
N ILE A 360 12.72 7.62 6.15
CA ILE A 360 13.30 7.26 7.46
C ILE A 360 12.18 7.18 8.53
N GLY A 361 11.24 8.13 8.53
CA GLY A 361 10.07 8.11 9.41
C GLY A 361 9.22 6.85 9.24
N ARG A 362 8.99 6.41 7.99
CA ARG A 362 8.30 5.13 7.70
C ARG A 362 9.11 3.92 8.17
N PHE A 363 10.42 3.91 7.95
CA PHE A 363 11.29 2.81 8.36
C PHE A 363 11.38 2.64 9.89
N LEU A 364 11.39 3.75 10.63
CA LEU A 364 11.38 3.77 12.09
C LEU A 364 9.97 3.69 12.70
N GLU A 365 8.92 3.54 11.89
CA GLU A 365 7.51 3.52 12.31
C GLU A 365 7.12 4.75 13.16
N LEU A 366 7.64 5.93 12.79
CA LEU A 366 7.39 7.22 13.44
C LEU A 366 6.28 8.00 12.72
N GLU A 367 5.02 7.71 13.05
CA GLU A 367 3.85 8.30 12.38
C GLU A 367 3.90 9.84 12.33
N ILE A 368 4.27 10.49 13.44
CA ILE A 368 4.35 11.95 13.53
C ILE A 368 5.39 12.55 12.57
N VAL A 369 6.51 11.85 12.34
CA VAL A 369 7.52 12.26 11.36
C VAL A 369 6.97 12.10 9.96
N THR A 370 6.31 10.97 9.67
CA THR A 370 5.72 10.74 8.34
C THR A 370 4.68 11.82 8.00
N GLN A 371 3.70 12.08 8.87
CA GLN A 371 2.66 13.09 8.60
C GLN A 371 3.22 14.52 8.60
N GLY A 372 4.18 14.84 9.47
CA GLY A 372 4.88 16.12 9.45
C GLY A 372 5.59 16.36 8.12
N CYS A 373 6.27 15.35 7.58
CA CYS A 373 6.89 15.42 6.26
C CYS A 373 5.86 15.52 5.12
N GLU A 374 4.74 14.80 5.17
CA GLU A 374 3.66 14.93 4.18
C GLU A 374 3.11 16.36 4.11
N ASP A 375 2.85 16.96 5.27
CA ASP A 375 2.30 18.31 5.37
C ASP A 375 3.29 19.38 4.87
N LEU A 376 4.60 19.20 5.15
CA LEU A 376 5.68 20.04 4.63
C LEU A 376 5.84 19.92 3.10
N ILE A 377 5.74 18.71 2.53
CA ILE A 377 5.78 18.51 1.07
C ILE A 377 4.62 19.26 0.40
N LEU A 378 3.41 19.25 1.00
CA LEU A 378 2.28 20.02 0.48
C LEU A 378 2.40 21.53 0.70
N GLU A 379 3.08 21.99 1.75
CA GLU A 379 3.42 23.40 1.90
C GLU A 379 4.34 23.88 0.75
N TRP A 380 5.23 23.02 0.26
CA TRP A 380 6.13 23.30 -0.87
C TRP A 380 5.62 22.85 -2.25
N LEU A 381 4.39 22.30 -2.34
CA LEU A 381 3.76 21.98 -3.61
C LEU A 381 3.44 23.27 -4.39
N THR A 382 4.05 23.39 -5.58
CA THR A 382 3.92 24.45 -6.58
C THR A 382 3.90 23.81 -7.98
N LEU A 383 3.65 24.60 -9.03
CA LEU A 383 3.75 24.09 -10.41
C LEU A 383 5.15 23.52 -10.73
N GLU A 384 6.22 24.13 -10.21
CA GLU A 384 7.60 23.70 -10.49
C GLU A 384 7.96 22.40 -9.76
N THR A 385 7.49 22.21 -8.52
CA THR A 385 7.77 21.00 -7.72
C THR A 385 6.84 19.83 -8.06
N LEU A 386 5.70 20.09 -8.70
CA LEU A 386 4.66 19.11 -9.02
C LEU A 386 5.18 17.84 -9.73
N PRO A 387 6.04 17.89 -10.77
CA PRO A 387 6.54 16.65 -11.41
C PRO A 387 7.38 15.79 -10.47
N ALA A 388 8.18 16.40 -9.60
CA ALA A 388 8.98 15.67 -8.62
C ALA A 388 8.08 15.00 -7.56
N VAL A 389 7.09 15.73 -7.04
CA VAL A 389 6.13 15.21 -6.05
C VAL A 389 5.25 14.10 -6.62
N LEU A 390 4.79 14.21 -7.88
CA LEU A 390 4.03 13.15 -8.55
C LEU A 390 4.85 11.88 -8.73
N ARG A 391 6.09 11.98 -9.26
CA ARG A 391 6.97 10.81 -9.44
C ARG A 391 7.33 10.14 -8.12
N TRP A 392 7.60 10.92 -7.07
CA TRP A 392 7.91 10.39 -5.74
C TRP A 392 6.68 9.76 -5.06
N GLY A 393 5.53 10.43 -5.12
CA GLY A 393 4.29 9.94 -4.51
C GLY A 393 3.75 8.67 -5.18
N GLY A 394 3.99 8.49 -6.48
CA GLY A 394 3.63 7.27 -7.22
C GLY A 394 4.55 6.07 -6.98
N GLN A 395 5.66 6.23 -6.24
CA GLN A 395 6.54 5.13 -5.86
C GLN A 395 6.03 4.44 -4.58
N PRO A 396 6.23 3.12 -4.39
CA PRO A 396 5.67 2.37 -3.25
C PRO A 396 6.18 2.86 -1.87
N HIS A 397 7.38 3.44 -1.84
CA HIS A 397 7.95 4.07 -0.64
C HIS A 397 7.48 5.52 -0.42
N GLY A 398 6.81 6.15 -1.39
CA GLY A 398 6.27 7.50 -1.29
C GLY A 398 5.00 7.57 -0.44
N SER A 399 4.43 8.77 -0.29
CA SER A 399 3.12 8.94 0.33
C SER A 399 2.00 8.87 -0.71
N ALA A 400 1.13 7.86 -0.57
CA ALA A 400 -0.10 7.76 -1.33
C ALA A 400 -1.06 8.94 -1.06
N TRP A 401 -1.04 9.51 0.15
CA TRP A 401 -1.85 10.69 0.48
C TRP A 401 -1.33 11.93 -0.23
N VAL A 402 -0.02 12.21 -0.17
CA VAL A 402 0.61 13.31 -0.93
C VAL A 402 0.41 13.14 -2.44
N TYR A 403 0.51 11.92 -2.96
CA TYR A 403 0.28 11.62 -4.37
C TYR A 403 -1.14 11.99 -4.81
N ARG A 404 -2.15 11.62 -4.02
CA ARG A 404 -3.55 11.98 -4.24
C ARG A 404 -3.76 13.50 -4.20
N GLN A 405 -3.15 14.18 -3.22
CA GLN A 405 -3.18 15.65 -3.14
C GLN A 405 -2.47 16.32 -4.33
N ALA A 406 -1.38 15.74 -4.84
CA ALA A 406 -0.67 16.23 -6.03
C ALA A 406 -1.48 16.03 -7.32
N LYS A 407 -2.21 14.91 -7.47
CA LYS A 407 -3.19 14.72 -8.56
C LYS A 407 -4.32 15.75 -8.49
N GLN A 408 -4.85 16.03 -7.30
CA GLN A 408 -5.85 17.08 -7.12
C GLN A 408 -5.29 18.46 -7.51
N PHE A 409 -4.08 18.81 -7.06
CA PHE A 409 -3.42 20.06 -7.43
C PHE A 409 -3.20 20.19 -8.95
N LEU A 410 -2.80 19.09 -9.63
CA LEU A 410 -2.71 19.03 -11.09
C LEU A 410 -4.06 19.33 -11.77
N CYS A 411 -5.17 18.82 -11.23
CA CYS A 411 -6.52 19.08 -11.76
C CYS A 411 -7.01 20.52 -11.51
N GLU A 412 -6.68 21.13 -10.35
CA GLU A 412 -7.15 22.48 -10.00
C GLU A 412 -6.31 23.59 -10.67
N GLU A 413 -5.00 23.39 -10.87
CA GLU A 413 -4.11 24.39 -11.48
C GLU A 413 -3.85 24.14 -12.99
N PHE A 414 -4.63 23.26 -13.64
CA PHE A 414 -4.37 22.79 -15.01
C PHE A 414 -4.27 23.92 -16.05
N SER A 415 -5.16 24.91 -16.04
CA SER A 415 -5.08 26.07 -16.96
C SER A 415 -3.77 26.87 -16.84
N GLN A 416 -3.12 26.87 -15.67
CA GLN A 416 -1.79 27.50 -15.51
C GLN A 416 -0.65 26.63 -16.06
N LEU A 417 -0.83 25.30 -16.08
CA LEU A 417 0.17 24.36 -16.60
C LEU A 417 0.36 24.47 -18.13
N ILE A 418 -0.69 24.80 -18.88
CA ILE A 418 -0.71 24.84 -20.35
C ILE A 418 0.37 25.75 -20.95
N ASN A 419 0.63 26.87 -20.28
CA ASN A 419 1.60 27.88 -20.68
C ASN A 419 2.97 27.71 -19.98
N SER A 420 3.14 26.65 -19.18
CA SER A 420 4.32 26.40 -18.37
C SER A 420 5.23 25.34 -19.01
N PRO A 421 6.58 25.51 -19.00
CA PRO A 421 7.50 24.47 -19.47
C PRO A 421 7.43 23.18 -18.63
N VAL A 422 6.81 23.24 -17.45
CA VAL A 422 6.51 22.08 -16.60
C VAL A 422 5.65 21.03 -17.34
N LEU A 423 4.78 21.44 -18.27
CA LEU A 423 3.91 20.53 -19.02
C LEU A 423 4.72 19.38 -19.69
N ALA A 424 5.88 19.71 -20.26
CA ALA A 424 6.77 18.73 -20.90
C ALA A 424 7.36 17.70 -19.92
N GLN A 425 7.43 18.03 -18.63
CA GLN A 425 7.94 17.17 -17.55
C GLN A 425 6.89 16.23 -16.96
N ILE A 426 5.60 16.44 -17.27
CA ILE A 426 4.52 15.55 -16.83
C ILE A 426 4.56 14.25 -17.65
N ASP A 427 4.48 13.13 -16.95
CA ASP A 427 4.42 11.79 -17.54
C ASP A 427 3.04 11.51 -18.14
N LYS A 428 3.00 10.67 -19.18
CA LYS A 428 1.78 10.33 -19.93
C LYS A 428 0.66 9.79 -19.04
N GLU A 429 0.99 8.92 -18.09
CA GLU A 429 0.03 8.33 -17.14
C GLU A 429 -0.65 9.40 -16.28
N HIS A 430 0.14 10.33 -15.71
CA HIS A 430 -0.38 11.45 -14.92
C HIS A 430 -1.26 12.40 -15.73
N LEU A 431 -0.96 12.59 -17.02
CA LEU A 431 -1.82 13.36 -17.92
C LEU A 431 -3.13 12.63 -18.20
N ILE A 432 -3.10 11.34 -18.53
CA ILE A 432 -4.31 10.53 -18.79
C ILE A 432 -5.22 10.48 -17.55
N ASP A 433 -4.67 10.25 -16.36
CA ASP A 433 -5.43 10.27 -15.09
C ASP A 433 -6.13 11.62 -14.86
N CYS A 434 -5.44 12.72 -15.15
CA CYS A 434 -5.99 14.07 -15.08
C CYS A 434 -7.13 14.27 -16.10
N LEU A 435 -6.95 13.78 -17.33
CA LEU A 435 -7.94 13.85 -18.39
C LEU A 435 -9.13 12.88 -18.19
N HIS A 436 -9.00 11.84 -17.37
CA HIS A 436 -10.13 11.01 -16.96
C HIS A 436 -10.99 11.70 -15.86
N SER A 437 -10.47 12.70 -15.17
CA SER A 437 -11.17 13.39 -14.07
C SER A 437 -12.33 14.27 -14.55
N ASP A 438 -13.52 14.05 -14.00
CA ASP A 438 -14.69 14.94 -14.13
C ASP A 438 -14.48 16.31 -13.46
N PHE A 439 -13.45 16.48 -12.64
CA PHE A 439 -13.23 17.67 -11.80
C PHE A 439 -12.09 18.58 -12.26
N LEU A 440 -11.56 18.37 -13.47
CA LEU A 440 -10.52 19.20 -14.08
C LEU A 440 -10.96 20.66 -14.22
N GLN A 441 -10.14 21.60 -13.74
CA GLN A 441 -10.42 23.03 -13.86
C GLN A 441 -9.76 23.63 -15.11
N ALA A 442 -10.27 23.21 -16.27
CA ALA A 442 -9.98 23.80 -17.58
C ALA A 442 -11.16 23.56 -18.52
N SER A 443 -11.33 24.43 -19.53
CA SER A 443 -12.24 24.18 -20.65
C SER A 443 -11.69 23.08 -21.58
N GLU A 444 -12.56 22.38 -22.33
CA GLU A 444 -12.09 21.31 -23.24
C GLU A 444 -11.24 21.86 -24.41
N LEU A 445 -11.38 23.14 -24.75
CA LEU A 445 -10.50 23.84 -25.68
C LEU A 445 -9.08 24.02 -25.11
N GLU A 446 -8.97 24.39 -23.84
CA GLU A 446 -7.70 24.44 -23.11
C GLU A 446 -7.08 23.04 -22.97
N VAL A 447 -7.89 22.03 -22.68
CA VAL A 447 -7.46 20.62 -22.64
C VAL A 447 -6.88 20.18 -23.98
N LEU A 448 -7.56 20.45 -25.10
CA LEU A 448 -7.06 20.16 -26.44
C LEU A 448 -5.72 20.86 -26.71
N GLN A 449 -5.62 22.15 -26.37
CA GLN A 449 -4.36 22.91 -26.51
C GLN A 449 -3.23 22.31 -25.67
N ALA A 450 -3.51 21.89 -24.44
CA ALA A 450 -2.54 21.27 -23.54
C ALA A 450 -2.01 19.94 -24.09
N VAL A 451 -2.91 19.09 -24.60
CA VAL A 451 -2.54 17.80 -25.20
C VAL A 451 -1.69 17.98 -26.47
N LEU A 452 -2.02 18.96 -27.32
CA LEU A 452 -1.21 19.30 -28.49
C LEU A 452 0.17 19.88 -28.11
N ASN A 453 0.23 20.81 -27.15
CA ASN A 453 1.48 21.38 -26.63
C ASN A 453 2.38 20.32 -26.00
N TRP A 454 1.79 19.38 -25.26
CA TRP A 454 2.51 18.27 -24.63
C TRP A 454 3.11 17.34 -25.69
N ALA A 455 2.34 16.95 -26.72
CA ALA A 455 2.83 16.11 -27.80
C ALA A 455 3.95 16.80 -28.60
N GLU A 456 3.81 18.10 -28.92
CA GLU A 456 4.87 18.90 -29.56
C GLU A 456 6.14 18.91 -28.70
N SER A 457 6.01 19.13 -27.39
CA SER A 457 7.14 19.19 -26.47
C SER A 457 7.86 17.83 -26.30
N LYS A 458 7.12 16.72 -26.25
CA LYS A 458 7.71 15.37 -26.20
C LYS A 458 8.45 15.05 -27.50
N LEU A 459 7.90 15.43 -28.64
CA LEU A 459 8.51 15.21 -29.95
C LEU A 459 9.79 16.04 -30.13
N ILE A 460 9.77 17.34 -29.79
CA ILE A 460 10.97 18.20 -29.78
C ILE A 460 12.09 17.56 -28.93
N LYS A 461 11.76 17.10 -27.72
CA LYS A 461 12.74 16.43 -26.87
C LYS A 461 13.28 15.14 -27.51
N SER A 462 12.43 14.31 -28.11
CA SER A 462 12.87 13.11 -28.82
C SER A 462 13.73 13.42 -30.04
N MET A 463 13.58 14.58 -30.68
CA MET A 463 14.45 15.03 -31.78
C MET A 463 15.81 15.50 -31.25
N GLU A 464 15.84 16.17 -30.09
CA GLU A 464 17.08 16.57 -29.41
C GLU A 464 17.87 15.35 -28.91
N ASP A 465 17.21 14.34 -28.34
CA ASP A 465 17.85 13.10 -27.88
C ASP A 465 18.39 12.23 -29.06
N ARG A 466 17.89 12.43 -30.29
CA ARG A 466 18.35 11.73 -31.51
C ARG A 466 19.58 12.37 -32.17
N GLU A 467 19.91 13.63 -31.88
CA GLU A 467 21.13 14.31 -32.35
C GLU A 467 22.20 14.36 -31.23
N PRO A 468 23.09 13.36 -31.11
CA PRO A 468 24.16 13.41 -30.12
C PRO A 468 25.10 14.60 -30.40
N ILE A 469 25.44 15.35 -29.36
CA ILE A 469 26.26 16.57 -29.41
C ILE A 469 27.73 16.22 -29.71
N VAL A 470 28.03 15.88 -30.98
CA VAL A 470 29.39 15.54 -31.46
C VAL A 470 29.78 16.42 -32.66
N MET A 471 29.39 17.70 -32.63
CA MET A 471 29.98 18.77 -33.46
C MET A 471 29.79 20.14 -32.78
N ASN A 472 30.68 20.48 -31.85
CA ASN A 472 30.84 21.86 -31.35
C ASN A 472 32.29 22.12 -30.89
N GLN A 473 33.22 22.10 -31.84
CA GLN A 473 34.55 22.70 -31.70
C GLN A 473 34.86 23.71 -32.82
N THR A 474 33.85 24.46 -33.29
CA THR A 474 34.05 25.65 -34.13
C THR A 474 33.11 26.79 -33.72
N PRO A 475 33.55 28.07 -33.67
CA PRO A 475 32.79 29.15 -33.02
C PRO A 475 31.63 29.74 -33.86
N TYR A 476 31.22 29.10 -34.94
CA TYR A 476 30.40 29.70 -36.01
C TYR A 476 28.97 29.16 -36.14
N SER A 477 28.45 28.38 -35.18
CA SER A 477 27.13 27.74 -35.27
C SER A 477 26.04 28.33 -34.35
N VAL A 478 26.06 29.65 -34.11
CA VAL A 478 25.13 30.31 -33.17
C VAL A 478 23.72 30.55 -33.76
N ASN A 479 23.56 30.60 -35.09
CA ASN A 479 22.33 31.05 -35.75
C ASN A 479 21.25 29.98 -36.04
N ARG A 480 21.35 28.74 -35.50
CA ARG A 480 20.36 27.67 -35.77
C ARG A 480 19.26 27.47 -34.71
N LYS A 481 19.26 28.23 -33.60
CA LYS A 481 18.25 28.05 -32.52
C LYS A 481 16.80 28.43 -32.88
N ASN A 482 16.57 29.24 -33.92
CA ASN A 482 15.22 29.71 -34.28
C ASN A 482 14.51 28.90 -35.38
N GLY A 483 15.12 27.83 -35.90
CA GLY A 483 14.57 27.07 -37.04
C GLY A 483 13.64 25.89 -36.71
N ARG A 484 13.76 25.30 -35.51
CA ARG A 484 13.27 23.92 -35.25
C ARG A 484 11.75 23.73 -35.07
N LYS A 485 10.94 24.80 -35.05
CA LYS A 485 9.47 24.68 -34.88
C LYS A 485 8.68 24.33 -36.15
N ARG A 486 9.31 24.26 -37.33
CA ARG A 486 8.60 24.04 -38.61
C ARG A 486 8.64 22.60 -39.13
N ASP A 487 9.63 21.81 -38.72
CA ASP A 487 9.85 20.45 -39.24
C ASP A 487 9.37 19.36 -38.26
N VAL A 488 8.20 19.58 -37.65
CA VAL A 488 7.53 18.64 -36.75
C VAL A 488 6.72 17.63 -37.57
N SER A 489 7.04 16.34 -37.45
CA SER A 489 6.35 15.26 -38.18
C SER A 489 4.92 15.06 -37.66
N ASP A 490 3.92 15.39 -38.51
CA ASP A 490 2.50 15.10 -38.25
C ASP A 490 2.18 13.59 -38.19
N VAL A 491 3.12 12.72 -38.57
CA VAL A 491 3.00 11.26 -38.39
C VAL A 491 3.38 10.87 -36.96
N GLU A 492 4.61 11.20 -36.52
CA GLU A 492 5.07 10.89 -35.16
C GLU A 492 4.22 11.60 -34.09
N MET A 493 3.72 12.81 -34.37
CA MET A 493 2.79 13.51 -33.49
C MET A 493 1.46 12.77 -33.32
N ARG A 494 0.93 12.11 -34.37
CA ARG A 494 -0.30 11.30 -34.26
C ARG A 494 -0.10 10.03 -33.45
N GLU A 495 1.05 9.38 -33.57
CA GLU A 495 1.40 8.22 -32.76
C GLU A 495 1.40 8.59 -31.26
N ILE A 496 2.06 9.70 -30.90
CA ILE A 496 2.09 10.23 -29.52
C ILE A 496 0.68 10.60 -29.02
N LEU A 497 -0.15 11.20 -29.89
CA LEU A 497 -1.51 11.65 -29.53
C LEU A 497 -2.51 10.50 -29.42
N SER A 498 -2.31 9.39 -30.13
CA SER A 498 -3.30 8.29 -30.26
C SER A 498 -3.83 7.77 -28.92
N ASP A 499 -2.96 7.68 -27.91
CA ASP A 499 -3.28 7.19 -26.57
C ASP A 499 -3.82 8.26 -25.60
N VAL A 500 -3.78 9.55 -25.95
CA VAL A 500 -4.15 10.68 -25.06
C VAL A 500 -5.39 11.42 -25.57
N LEU A 501 -5.51 11.55 -26.88
CA LEU A 501 -6.62 12.23 -27.54
C LEU A 501 -8.02 11.67 -27.22
N PRO A 502 -8.23 10.35 -27.02
CA PRO A 502 -9.54 9.79 -26.66
C PRO A 502 -10.13 10.32 -25.33
N TYR A 503 -9.31 10.93 -24.46
CA TYR A 503 -9.75 11.50 -23.18
C TYR A 503 -10.15 12.99 -23.26
N VAL A 504 -10.07 13.59 -24.45
CA VAL A 504 -10.55 14.96 -24.72
C VAL A 504 -12.01 14.90 -25.15
N ARG A 505 -12.91 15.63 -24.48
CA ARG A 505 -14.37 15.54 -24.75
C ARG A 505 -14.71 16.48 -25.92
N MET A 506 -14.45 16.01 -27.15
CA MET A 506 -14.57 16.80 -28.37
C MET A 506 -15.95 17.48 -28.53
N ASP A 507 -17.03 16.80 -28.16
CA ASP A 507 -18.40 17.33 -28.20
C ASP A 507 -18.65 18.53 -27.25
N HIS A 508 -17.77 18.71 -26.27
CA HIS A 508 -17.82 19.77 -25.28
C HIS A 508 -16.83 20.93 -25.57
N VAL A 509 -16.13 20.91 -26.72
CA VAL A 509 -15.20 21.98 -27.13
C VAL A 509 -15.98 23.21 -27.64
N ILE A 510 -15.82 24.33 -26.93
CA ILE A 510 -16.45 25.62 -27.24
C ILE A 510 -15.36 26.71 -27.26
N PRO A 511 -15.32 27.62 -28.26
CA PRO A 511 -16.18 27.67 -29.45
C PRO A 511 -15.88 26.57 -30.48
N PRO A 512 -16.89 26.05 -31.20
CA PRO A 512 -16.71 24.93 -32.12
C PRO A 512 -15.89 25.27 -33.38
N ASN A 513 -15.75 26.56 -33.72
CA ASN A 513 -14.99 27.04 -34.88
C ASN A 513 -13.64 27.67 -34.48
N HIS A 514 -13.09 27.33 -33.31
CA HIS A 514 -11.85 27.94 -32.81
C HIS A 514 -10.63 27.53 -33.66
N GLU A 515 -9.66 28.45 -33.81
CA GLU A 515 -8.50 28.28 -34.69
C GLU A 515 -7.69 27.01 -34.38
N ILE A 516 -7.48 26.73 -33.08
CA ILE A 516 -6.77 25.56 -32.56
C ILE A 516 -7.36 24.25 -33.11
N LEU A 517 -8.70 24.08 -32.98
CA LEU A 517 -9.41 22.89 -33.45
C LEU A 517 -9.32 22.80 -34.98
N ASN A 518 -9.54 23.91 -35.67
CA ASN A 518 -9.41 23.99 -37.14
C ASN A 518 -7.98 23.72 -37.63
N GLN A 519 -6.95 24.04 -36.85
CA GLN A 519 -5.55 23.71 -37.17
C GLN A 519 -5.26 22.23 -36.94
N ALA A 520 -5.75 21.65 -35.84
CA ALA A 520 -5.59 20.23 -35.54
C ALA A 520 -6.29 19.32 -36.57
N ILE A 521 -7.48 19.71 -37.02
CA ILE A 521 -8.20 19.03 -38.12
C ILE A 521 -7.46 19.19 -39.45
N ARG A 522 -6.98 20.41 -39.81
CA ARG A 522 -6.22 20.65 -41.05
C ARG A 522 -4.90 19.86 -41.12
N ARG A 523 -4.24 19.63 -39.99
CA ARG A 523 -3.05 18.75 -39.88
C ARG A 523 -3.39 17.25 -39.80
N GLY A 524 -4.68 16.90 -39.80
CA GLY A 524 -5.16 15.51 -39.68
C GLY A 524 -4.86 14.86 -38.33
N LEU A 525 -4.48 15.64 -37.30
CA LEU A 525 -4.12 15.15 -35.96
C LEU A 525 -5.34 14.66 -35.18
N VAL A 526 -6.50 15.26 -35.46
CA VAL A 526 -7.80 14.87 -34.92
C VAL A 526 -8.63 14.38 -36.11
N SER A 527 -9.28 13.23 -35.96
CA SER A 527 -10.28 12.76 -36.92
C SER A 527 -11.29 13.88 -37.17
N ALA A 528 -11.61 14.18 -38.43
CA ALA A 528 -12.62 15.19 -38.74
C ALA A 528 -13.89 14.86 -37.93
N PRO A 529 -14.32 15.76 -37.02
CA PRO A 529 -15.35 15.41 -36.07
C PRO A 529 -16.65 15.09 -36.84
N PRO A 530 -17.51 14.20 -36.34
CA PRO A 530 -18.66 13.75 -37.11
C PRO A 530 -19.53 14.94 -37.51
N SER A 531 -20.29 14.82 -38.60
CA SER A 531 -20.98 15.95 -39.25
C SER A 531 -21.89 16.79 -38.33
N HIS A 532 -22.36 16.24 -37.21
CA HIS A 532 -23.08 16.98 -36.17
C HIS A 532 -22.26 18.06 -35.42
N MET A 533 -20.93 17.98 -35.45
CA MET A 533 -20.04 19.04 -34.93
C MET A 533 -19.75 20.13 -35.97
N ILE A 534 -19.87 19.82 -37.27
CA ILE A 534 -19.53 20.70 -38.40
C ILE A 534 -20.81 21.32 -39.00
N GLY A 535 -21.43 22.21 -38.22
CA GLY A 535 -22.18 23.38 -38.74
C GLY A 535 -23.29 23.17 -39.77
N GLY A 536 -23.95 22.01 -39.83
CA GLY A 536 -25.10 21.77 -40.72
C GLY A 536 -26.39 21.44 -39.97
N ASP A 537 -27.25 22.44 -39.75
CA ASP A 537 -28.68 22.42 -39.35
C ASP A 537 -29.20 21.43 -38.26
N GLN A 538 -28.33 20.68 -37.58
CA GLN A 538 -28.71 19.68 -36.56
C GLN A 538 -28.40 20.15 -35.13
N HIS A 539 -28.88 21.34 -34.75
CA HIS A 539 -28.73 21.91 -33.40
C HIS A 539 -29.02 20.90 -32.27
N TYR A 540 -30.05 20.07 -32.45
CA TYR A 540 -30.46 19.04 -31.48
C TYR A 540 -29.35 18.04 -31.12
N SER A 541 -28.46 17.69 -32.06
CA SER A 541 -27.44 16.66 -31.81
C SER A 541 -26.37 17.08 -30.80
N ARG A 542 -26.13 18.39 -30.61
CA ARG A 542 -25.16 18.89 -29.63
C ARG A 542 -25.74 19.02 -28.22
N VAL A 543 -27.03 19.33 -28.07
CA VAL A 543 -27.68 19.44 -26.75
C VAL A 543 -27.65 18.09 -26.01
N TYR A 544 -27.91 16.99 -26.72
CA TYR A 544 -27.88 15.63 -26.15
C TYR A 544 -26.49 15.12 -25.75
N ALA A 545 -25.42 15.77 -26.21
CA ALA A 545 -24.06 15.48 -25.72
C ALA A 545 -23.80 16.08 -24.33
N TRP A 546 -24.60 17.07 -23.88
CA TRP A 546 -24.47 17.75 -22.59
C TRP A 546 -25.56 17.37 -21.58
N ILE A 547 -26.73 16.92 -22.06
CA ILE A 547 -27.89 16.56 -21.22
C ILE A 547 -28.30 15.10 -21.48
N ARG A 548 -28.59 14.36 -20.41
CA ARG A 548 -29.12 12.99 -20.49
C ARG A 548 -30.49 12.95 -21.19
N SER A 549 -30.52 12.40 -22.39
CA SER A 549 -31.73 12.17 -23.21
C SER A 549 -31.93 10.68 -23.50
N GLN A 550 -33.15 10.27 -23.84
CA GLN A 550 -33.45 8.92 -24.30
C GLN A 550 -32.94 8.63 -25.72
N MET A 551 -32.55 9.67 -26.46
CA MET A 551 -32.02 9.61 -27.82
C MET A 551 -30.70 10.38 -27.89
N GLY A 552 -29.56 9.68 -27.94
CA GLY A 552 -28.25 10.31 -28.19
C GLY A 552 -27.05 9.63 -27.50
N LEU A 553 -25.86 10.09 -27.88
CA LEU A 553 -24.57 9.76 -27.25
C LEU A 553 -24.30 10.78 -26.13
N PHE A 554 -24.80 10.52 -24.93
CA PHE A 554 -24.53 11.38 -23.78
C PHE A 554 -23.11 11.17 -23.25
N VAL A 555 -22.32 12.24 -23.20
CA VAL A 555 -21.03 12.28 -22.49
C VAL A 555 -21.19 13.23 -21.31
N ARG A 556 -20.86 12.78 -20.10
CA ARG A 556 -20.94 13.64 -18.90
C ARG A 556 -20.04 14.88 -19.08
N PRO A 557 -20.50 16.11 -18.83
CA PRO A 557 -19.64 17.30 -18.89
C PRO A 557 -18.66 17.36 -17.71
N ARG A 558 -17.50 17.98 -17.88
CA ARG A 558 -16.60 18.27 -16.75
C ARG A 558 -17.13 19.41 -15.91
N LEU A 559 -16.96 19.31 -14.59
CA LEU A 559 -17.28 20.37 -13.64
C LEU A 559 -16.22 21.47 -13.65
N PHE A 560 -16.24 22.32 -14.69
CA PHE A 560 -15.46 23.54 -14.77
C PHE A 560 -16.20 24.68 -14.07
N MET A 561 -15.64 25.23 -12.98
CA MET A 561 -16.33 26.21 -12.13
C MET A 561 -16.88 27.44 -12.88
N PRO A 562 -16.16 28.08 -13.83
CA PRO A 562 -16.70 29.22 -14.58
C PRO A 562 -17.97 28.89 -15.39
N TYR A 563 -18.08 27.68 -15.96
CA TYR A 563 -19.29 27.29 -16.67
C TYR A 563 -20.45 27.00 -15.70
N TYR A 564 -20.18 26.37 -14.56
CA TYR A 564 -21.19 26.12 -13.54
C TYR A 564 -21.73 27.41 -12.90
N GLU A 565 -20.85 28.33 -12.49
CA GLU A 565 -21.24 29.62 -11.89
C GLU A 565 -22.07 30.47 -12.90
N GLU A 566 -21.72 30.43 -14.19
CA GLU A 566 -22.46 31.11 -15.26
C GLU A 566 -23.83 30.49 -15.55
N ILE A 567 -23.92 29.17 -15.75
CA ILE A 567 -25.19 28.46 -15.99
C ILE A 567 -26.15 28.66 -14.81
N LYS A 568 -25.63 28.64 -13.57
CA LYS A 568 -26.42 28.95 -12.38
C LYS A 568 -26.98 30.37 -12.42
N THR A 569 -26.16 31.35 -12.80
CA THR A 569 -26.59 32.74 -12.97
C THR A 569 -27.68 32.88 -14.04
N ILE A 570 -27.54 32.21 -15.19
CA ILE A 570 -28.55 32.22 -16.27
C ILE A 570 -29.88 31.62 -15.78
N VAL A 571 -29.88 30.52 -15.02
CA VAL A 571 -31.10 29.95 -14.47
C VAL A 571 -31.72 30.86 -13.40
N GLU A 572 -30.92 31.50 -12.54
CA GLU A 572 -31.41 32.49 -11.57
C GLU A 572 -32.02 33.71 -12.25
N GLU A 573 -31.40 34.23 -13.32
CA GLU A 573 -31.95 35.28 -14.18
C GLU A 573 -33.29 34.84 -14.80
N GLN A 574 -33.37 33.65 -15.42
CA GLN A 574 -34.61 33.11 -16.01
C GLN A 574 -35.73 32.96 -14.96
N MET A 575 -35.39 32.51 -13.75
CA MET A 575 -36.33 32.42 -12.64
C MET A 575 -36.85 33.79 -12.22
N ALA A 576 -35.98 34.80 -12.09
CA ALA A 576 -36.36 36.17 -11.76
C ALA A 576 -37.31 36.77 -12.80
N HIS A 577 -36.99 36.65 -14.10
CA HIS A 577 -37.87 37.10 -15.19
C HIS A 577 -39.22 36.37 -15.18
N SER A 578 -39.24 35.07 -14.89
CA SER A 578 -40.50 34.31 -14.74
C SER A 578 -41.32 34.75 -13.52
N ALA A 579 -40.66 35.08 -12.41
CA ALA A 579 -41.29 35.57 -11.19
C ALA A 579 -41.87 36.98 -11.39
N ASP A 580 -41.20 37.85 -12.15
CA ASP A 580 -41.71 39.19 -12.49
C ASP A 580 -42.87 39.13 -13.50
N LEU A 581 -42.82 38.22 -14.49
CA LEU A 581 -43.98 37.92 -15.34
C LEU A 581 -45.17 37.38 -14.53
N LEU A 582 -44.91 36.60 -13.47
CA LEU A 582 -45.93 36.14 -12.54
C LEU A 582 -46.43 37.24 -11.59
N LYS A 583 -45.64 38.27 -11.27
CA LYS A 583 -46.12 39.49 -10.57
C LYS A 583 -47.07 40.30 -11.45
N VAL A 584 -46.76 40.44 -12.75
CA VAL A 584 -47.65 41.11 -13.72
C VAL A 584 -48.97 40.33 -13.94
N ARG A 585 -48.99 39.01 -13.67
CA ARG A 585 -50.20 38.16 -13.74
C ARG A 585 -50.88 37.86 -12.41
N ARG A 586 -50.49 38.48 -11.29
CA ARG A 586 -51.19 38.33 -9.98
C ARG A 586 -51.98 39.57 -9.60
N VAL A 587 -53.10 39.75 -10.29
CA VAL A 587 -54.33 40.24 -9.63
C VAL A 587 -55.33 39.08 -9.70
N HIS A 588 -55.75 38.56 -8.54
CA HIS A 588 -56.55 37.34 -8.35
C HIS A 588 -55.83 36.00 -8.60
N TYR A 589 -55.10 35.49 -7.59
CA TYR A 589 -55.57 34.34 -6.79
C TYR A 589 -54.60 34.04 -5.63
N ILE A 590 -55.15 33.60 -4.50
CA ILE A 590 -54.42 33.10 -3.32
C ILE A 590 -54.44 31.57 -3.38
N PRO A 591 -53.37 30.89 -2.92
CA PRO A 591 -53.53 29.63 -2.20
C PRO A 591 -52.96 29.74 -0.80
N ASP A 592 -53.67 29.11 0.13
CA ASP A 592 -53.44 29.16 1.58
C ASP A 592 -52.97 27.78 2.09
N ILE A 593 -52.30 27.80 3.26
CA ILE A 593 -52.04 26.65 4.15
C ILE A 593 -51.02 25.58 3.69
N ALA A 594 -50.42 24.92 4.68
CA ALA A 594 -49.17 24.16 4.62
C ALA A 594 -49.29 22.71 5.15
N ASN A 595 -48.15 22.01 5.03
CA ASN A 595 -47.66 20.88 5.84
C ASN A 595 -48.06 19.42 5.54
N THR A 596 -47.01 18.60 5.66
CA THR A 596 -46.96 17.17 6.02
C THR A 596 -47.70 16.14 5.16
N LEU A 597 -46.92 15.24 4.58
CA LEU A 597 -47.01 13.81 4.93
C LEU A 597 -45.74 13.04 4.53
N TYR A 598 -45.28 12.16 5.43
CA TYR A 598 -44.29 11.12 5.11
C TYR A 598 -44.92 10.10 4.15
N ALA A 599 -44.17 9.68 3.12
CA ALA A 599 -44.52 8.50 2.33
C ALA A 599 -43.24 7.77 1.89
N ASP A 600 -42.90 6.69 2.61
CA ASP A 600 -41.86 5.74 2.20
C ASP A 600 -42.35 4.95 0.98
N SER A 601 -41.88 5.31 -0.22
CA SER A 601 -42.28 4.67 -1.48
C SER A 601 -41.15 3.81 -2.05
N LYS A 602 -41.11 2.54 -1.61
CA LYS A 602 -40.32 1.47 -2.24
C LYS A 602 -40.85 1.14 -3.64
N LEU A 603 -40.54 1.97 -4.63
CA LEU A 603 -40.74 1.64 -6.04
C LEU A 603 -39.61 0.74 -6.54
N ARG A 604 -39.90 -0.55 -6.67
CA ARG A 604 -39.08 -1.51 -7.42
C ARG A 604 -39.14 -1.17 -8.91
N THR A 605 -38.08 -0.60 -9.45
CA THR A 605 -37.88 -0.52 -10.91
C THR A 605 -36.93 -1.62 -11.36
N ALA A 606 -37.49 -2.79 -11.67
CA ALA A 606 -36.73 -3.89 -12.26
C ALA A 606 -36.63 -3.70 -13.78
N TYR A 607 -35.51 -3.15 -14.24
CA TYR A 607 -35.09 -3.26 -15.65
C TYR A 607 -33.65 -3.77 -15.69
N SER A 608 -33.50 -5.09 -15.79
CA SER A 608 -32.23 -5.75 -16.05
C SER A 608 -31.94 -5.74 -17.55
N SER A 609 -31.20 -4.73 -18.03
CA SER A 609 -30.54 -4.81 -19.33
C SER A 609 -29.30 -5.71 -19.20
N GLN A 610 -29.42 -6.97 -19.63
CA GLN A 610 -28.27 -7.88 -19.75
C GLN A 610 -27.36 -7.41 -20.88
N SER A 611 -26.20 -6.86 -20.54
CA SER A 611 -25.07 -6.73 -21.46
C SER A 611 -23.75 -6.69 -20.69
N SER A 612 -22.94 -7.74 -20.88
CA SER A 612 -21.49 -7.77 -20.61
C SER A 612 -21.02 -7.47 -19.18
N ILE A 613 -21.35 -8.33 -18.22
CA ILE A 613 -20.66 -8.42 -16.91
C ILE A 613 -20.04 -9.82 -16.78
N ASN A 614 -18.95 -10.07 -17.52
CA ASN A 614 -18.19 -11.33 -17.39
C ASN A 614 -16.67 -11.16 -17.54
N GLU A 615 -16.16 -9.92 -17.40
CA GLU A 615 -14.74 -9.57 -17.59
C GLU A 615 -14.11 -8.84 -16.38
N MET A 616 -14.83 -8.77 -15.24
CA MET A 616 -14.43 -7.94 -14.09
C MET A 616 -14.65 -8.63 -12.72
N LEU A 617 -14.36 -9.94 -12.65
CA LEU A 617 -14.44 -10.73 -11.39
C LEU A 617 -13.19 -11.60 -11.13
N SER A 618 -12.03 -11.26 -11.71
CA SER A 618 -10.75 -11.95 -11.50
C SER A 618 -9.73 -11.20 -10.63
N TYR A 619 -10.18 -10.20 -9.84
CA TYR A 619 -9.31 -9.28 -9.09
C TYR A 619 -9.65 -9.14 -7.59
N SER A 620 -9.99 -10.23 -6.89
CA SER A 620 -10.26 -10.19 -5.45
C SER A 620 -9.68 -11.37 -4.66
N SER A 621 -8.35 -11.51 -4.66
CA SER A 621 -7.63 -12.52 -3.85
C SER A 621 -6.46 -11.97 -3.02
N SER A 622 -6.17 -10.67 -3.09
CA SER A 622 -4.97 -10.06 -2.47
C SER A 622 -5.27 -8.82 -1.61
N VAL A 623 -6.42 -8.84 -0.93
CA VAL A 623 -6.85 -7.76 -0.02
C VAL A 623 -6.74 -8.27 1.43
N PRO A 624 -5.97 -7.61 2.32
CA PRO A 624 -5.93 -8.00 3.73
C PRO A 624 -7.32 -7.82 4.32
N VAL A 625 -7.95 -8.91 4.73
CA VAL A 625 -9.28 -8.91 5.33
C VAL A 625 -9.15 -8.30 6.73
N PRO A 626 -9.83 -7.18 7.03
CA PRO A 626 -9.79 -6.59 8.37
C PRO A 626 -10.34 -7.58 9.39
N ASP A 627 -9.75 -7.60 10.59
CA ASP A 627 -10.29 -8.37 11.69
C ASP A 627 -11.72 -7.93 12.03
N ASN A 628 -12.48 -8.79 12.72
CA ASN A 628 -13.90 -8.54 12.96
C ASN A 628 -14.15 -7.27 13.80
N ALA A 629 -13.23 -6.86 14.69
CA ALA A 629 -13.39 -5.62 15.46
C ALA A 629 -13.17 -4.39 14.56
N THR A 630 -12.11 -4.37 13.75
CA THR A 630 -11.85 -3.31 12.76
C THR A 630 -12.99 -3.22 11.75
N MET A 631 -13.47 -4.35 11.21
CA MET A 631 -14.56 -4.37 10.24
C MET A 631 -15.87 -3.78 10.82
N ASN A 632 -16.20 -4.11 12.07
CA ASN A 632 -17.34 -3.52 12.77
C ASN A 632 -17.16 -2.00 13.03
N ALA A 633 -15.93 -1.55 13.34
CA ALA A 633 -15.62 -0.14 13.47
C ALA A 633 -15.77 0.62 12.14
N MET A 634 -15.34 0.02 11.02
CA MET A 634 -15.49 0.56 9.67
C MET A 634 -16.97 0.70 9.27
N ILE A 635 -17.81 -0.32 9.53
CA ILE A 635 -19.25 -0.26 9.24
C ILE A 635 -19.93 0.86 10.04
N LYS A 636 -19.65 0.96 11.35
CA LYS A 636 -20.13 2.07 12.21
C LYS A 636 -19.67 3.44 11.67
N ARG A 637 -18.44 3.52 11.15
CA ARG A 637 -17.90 4.75 10.55
C ARG A 637 -18.59 5.11 9.23
N GLU A 638 -18.88 4.14 8.37
CA GLU A 638 -19.64 4.33 7.11
C GLU A 638 -21.05 4.88 7.40
N GLN A 639 -21.75 4.31 8.39
CA GLN A 639 -23.07 4.78 8.83
C GLN A 639 -23.02 6.24 9.33
N LYS A 640 -22.04 6.58 10.19
CA LYS A 640 -21.82 7.95 10.68
C LYS A 640 -21.50 8.95 9.56
N LEU A 641 -20.83 8.52 8.50
CA LEU A 641 -20.58 9.36 7.33
C LEU A 641 -21.84 9.52 6.45
N LYS A 642 -22.64 8.46 6.28
CA LYS A 642 -23.91 8.53 5.54
C LYS A 642 -24.93 9.46 6.19
N SER A 643 -24.93 9.57 7.52
CA SER A 643 -25.79 10.51 8.26
C SER A 643 -25.33 11.98 8.18
N ALA A 644 -24.18 12.28 7.59
CA ALA A 644 -23.68 13.66 7.49
C ALA A 644 -24.53 14.51 6.51
N PRO A 645 -24.81 15.80 6.81
CA PRO A 645 -25.65 16.65 5.96
C PRO A 645 -25.18 16.79 4.51
N SER A 646 -23.86 16.75 4.25
CA SER A 646 -23.30 16.77 2.90
C SER A 646 -23.67 15.51 2.10
N CYS A 647 -23.64 14.35 2.74
CA CYS A 647 -24.00 13.07 2.13
C CYS A 647 -25.51 12.99 1.89
N HIS A 648 -26.32 13.44 2.85
CA HIS A 648 -27.77 13.52 2.69
C HIS A 648 -28.16 14.44 1.52
N ARG A 649 -27.56 15.63 1.43
CA ARG A 649 -27.77 16.56 0.30
C ARG A 649 -27.42 15.91 -1.05
N ALA A 650 -26.25 15.29 -1.17
CA ALA A 650 -25.81 14.62 -2.39
C ALA A 650 -26.77 13.50 -2.84
N MET A 651 -27.32 12.76 -1.87
CA MET A 651 -28.28 11.67 -2.10
C MET A 651 -29.70 12.13 -2.48
N CYS A 652 -30.05 13.41 -2.29
CA CYS A 652 -31.37 13.96 -2.62
C CYS A 652 -31.44 14.60 -4.02
N LEU A 653 -30.31 14.78 -4.71
CA LEU A 653 -30.26 15.37 -6.05
C LEU A 653 -30.67 14.35 -7.12
N SER A 654 -31.57 14.75 -8.03
CA SER A 654 -32.22 13.86 -9.01
C SER A 654 -31.25 13.21 -10.02
N ARG A 655 -30.08 13.83 -10.28
CA ARG A 655 -29.06 13.34 -11.23
C ARG A 655 -27.89 12.61 -10.57
N SER A 656 -27.86 12.52 -9.24
CA SER A 656 -26.76 11.90 -8.49
C SER A 656 -26.71 10.38 -8.62
N SER A 657 -25.51 9.83 -8.80
CA SER A 657 -25.29 8.38 -8.72
C SER A 657 -25.07 7.94 -7.27
N ARG A 658 -26.05 7.21 -6.72
CA ARG A 658 -25.94 6.63 -5.37
C ARG A 658 -24.74 5.66 -5.24
N ARG A 659 -24.33 5.00 -6.33
CA ARG A 659 -23.16 4.11 -6.37
C ARG A 659 -21.84 4.91 -6.24
N GLU A 660 -21.69 6.00 -6.99
CA GLU A 660 -20.51 6.87 -6.90
C GLU A 660 -20.39 7.51 -5.51
N ILE A 661 -21.50 8.04 -4.96
CA ILE A 661 -21.55 8.62 -3.61
C ILE A 661 -21.15 7.60 -2.54
N ASN A 662 -21.75 6.40 -2.56
CA ASN A 662 -21.40 5.35 -1.61
C ASN A 662 -19.92 4.95 -1.73
N ARG A 663 -19.39 4.84 -2.96
CA ARG A 663 -17.97 4.51 -3.17
C ARG A 663 -17.04 5.56 -2.56
N GLN A 664 -17.32 6.85 -2.72
CA GLN A 664 -16.52 7.91 -2.09
C GLN A 664 -16.57 7.84 -0.55
N ILE A 665 -17.74 7.54 0.03
CA ILE A 665 -17.88 7.33 1.48
C ILE A 665 -17.05 6.12 1.95
N ARG A 666 -17.07 4.99 1.24
CA ARG A 666 -16.30 3.79 1.60
C ARG A 666 -14.80 3.99 1.46
N LEU A 667 -14.35 4.63 0.37
CA LEU A 667 -12.94 5.03 0.21
C LEU A 667 -12.47 5.89 1.38
N ARG A 668 -13.27 6.87 1.80
CA ARG A 668 -12.97 7.68 2.98
C ARG A 668 -12.80 6.82 4.24
N VAL A 669 -13.70 5.87 4.51
CA VAL A 669 -13.57 4.96 5.67
C VAL A 669 -12.27 4.16 5.58
N VAL A 670 -12.05 3.44 4.48
CA VAL A 670 -10.89 2.58 4.24
C VAL A 670 -9.57 3.34 4.45
N ARG A 671 -9.48 4.57 3.95
CA ARG A 671 -8.30 5.45 4.08
C ARG A 671 -8.12 6.03 5.49
N GLU A 672 -9.20 6.27 6.25
CA GLU A 672 -9.12 6.65 7.68
C GLU A 672 -8.57 5.48 8.54
N PHE A 673 -8.68 4.23 8.08
CA PHE A 673 -8.19 3.01 8.75
C PHE A 673 -6.84 2.47 8.20
N ASN A 674 -6.13 3.23 7.36
CA ASN A 674 -4.86 2.85 6.71
C ASN A 674 -4.93 1.63 5.76
N LEU A 675 -6.10 1.32 5.22
CA LEU A 675 -6.32 0.14 4.39
C LEU A 675 -6.25 0.46 2.88
N PRO A 676 -5.91 -0.52 2.01
CA PRO A 676 -5.88 -0.31 0.56
C PRO A 676 -7.28 0.00 -0.01
N ASP A 677 -7.36 0.88 -1.01
CA ASP A 677 -8.61 1.32 -1.63
C ASP A 677 -9.53 0.17 -2.13
N SER A 678 -8.96 -1.01 -2.45
CA SER A 678 -9.71 -2.23 -2.83
C SER A 678 -10.59 -2.80 -1.71
N VAL A 679 -10.31 -2.50 -0.43
CA VAL A 679 -11.19 -2.86 0.68
C VAL A 679 -12.55 -2.15 0.59
N ALA A 680 -12.66 -1.03 -0.14
CA ALA A 680 -13.92 -0.31 -0.30
C ALA A 680 -15.00 -1.15 -1.02
N ASP A 681 -14.56 -2.05 -1.91
CA ASP A 681 -15.44 -2.97 -2.64
C ASP A 681 -15.82 -4.20 -1.79
N LEU A 682 -14.97 -4.62 -0.84
CA LEU A 682 -15.36 -5.61 0.19
C LEU A 682 -16.40 -5.05 1.17
N LEU A 683 -16.25 -3.78 1.57
CA LEU A 683 -17.18 -3.09 2.45
C LEU A 683 -18.57 -2.93 1.81
N GLU A 684 -18.66 -2.86 0.48
CA GLU A 684 -19.94 -2.94 -0.25
C GLU A 684 -20.67 -4.26 0.00
N ASN A 685 -19.96 -5.39 -0.10
CA ASN A 685 -20.50 -6.74 0.06
C ASN A 685 -20.85 -7.10 1.52
N ALA A 686 -20.11 -6.53 2.49
CA ALA A 686 -20.44 -6.70 3.90
C ALA A 686 -21.68 -5.89 4.29
N CYS A 687 -21.79 -4.63 3.85
CA CYS A 687 -22.96 -3.81 4.12
C CYS A 687 -24.24 -4.42 3.52
N THR A 688 -24.20 -4.97 2.31
CA THR A 688 -25.40 -5.61 1.71
C THR A 688 -25.90 -6.80 2.52
N LYS A 689 -25.02 -7.64 3.09
CA LYS A 689 -25.41 -8.72 4.02
C LYS A 689 -26.10 -8.19 5.28
N CYS A 690 -25.63 -7.08 5.85
CA CYS A 690 -26.27 -6.48 7.03
C CYS A 690 -27.70 -5.95 6.75
N TYR A 691 -27.99 -5.45 5.54
CA TYR A 691 -29.32 -4.93 5.20
C TYR A 691 -30.38 -6.02 4.94
N CYS A 692 -30.00 -7.28 4.78
CA CYS A 692 -30.94 -8.41 4.67
C CYS A 692 -30.98 -9.34 5.90
N GLY A 693 -30.23 -9.03 6.97
CA GLY A 693 -30.25 -9.78 8.23
C GLY A 693 -31.28 -9.29 9.26
N ASN A 694 -31.70 -8.02 9.21
CA ASN A 694 -32.56 -7.43 10.25
C ASN A 694 -34.06 -7.58 9.96
N THR A 695 -34.56 -8.81 10.07
CA THR A 695 -35.95 -9.07 10.47
C THR A 695 -36.00 -10.23 11.47
N ILE A 696 -36.38 -9.90 12.70
CA ILE A 696 -36.78 -10.80 13.82
C ILE A 696 -35.64 -11.54 14.52
N SER A 697 -35.29 -11.05 15.72
CA SER A 697 -34.91 -11.87 16.88
C SER A 697 -35.02 -11.05 18.17
N ASP A 698 -36.22 -10.92 18.73
CA ASP A 698 -36.42 -10.51 20.12
C ASP A 698 -36.96 -11.75 20.87
N GLU A 699 -36.13 -12.27 21.79
CA GLU A 699 -36.40 -12.92 23.10
C GLU A 699 -37.68 -13.80 23.26
N GLU A 700 -37.73 -14.96 23.93
CA GLU A 700 -37.13 -15.36 25.21
C GLU A 700 -37.46 -16.86 25.53
N ASN A 701 -36.98 -17.39 26.66
CA ASN A 701 -37.19 -18.78 27.10
C ASN A 701 -38.59 -19.06 27.67
N SER A 702 -39.14 -20.27 27.46
CA SER A 702 -39.71 -21.10 28.55
C SER A 702 -40.12 -22.51 28.08
N THR A 703 -40.25 -23.43 29.03
CA THR A 703 -40.38 -24.88 28.83
C THR A 703 -41.81 -25.40 29.05
N ASN A 704 -42.07 -26.59 28.48
CA ASN A 704 -43.08 -27.60 28.83
C ASN A 704 -44.47 -27.63 28.15
N ASP A 705 -44.86 -28.89 27.90
CA ASP A 705 -46.19 -29.51 27.87
C ASP A 705 -47.22 -29.26 26.72
N LEU A 706 -47.18 -30.23 25.78
CA LEU A 706 -48.29 -31.14 25.40
C LEU A 706 -49.55 -30.58 24.67
N PRO A 707 -50.34 -31.44 23.97
CA PRO A 707 -50.94 -31.04 22.69
C PRO A 707 -52.46 -31.26 22.57
N MET A 708 -52.94 -31.12 21.33
CA MET A 708 -54.24 -31.57 20.75
C MET A 708 -55.45 -30.61 20.75
N SER A 709 -55.65 -30.02 19.56
CA SER A 709 -56.77 -30.35 18.65
C SER A 709 -58.02 -29.45 18.53
N GLN A 710 -58.55 -29.51 17.29
CA GLN A 710 -59.95 -29.37 16.85
C GLN A 710 -60.58 -28.00 16.55
N THR A 711 -61.28 -28.01 15.40
CA THR A 711 -62.49 -27.25 14.99
C THR A 711 -62.40 -25.72 14.95
N SER A 712 -62.35 -25.05 13.79
CA SER A 712 -63.30 -24.95 12.64
C SER A 712 -64.44 -23.95 12.84
N ILE A 713 -64.71 -23.09 11.83
CA ILE A 713 -66.03 -22.74 11.23
C ILE A 713 -65.96 -21.41 10.44
N GLU A 714 -66.31 -21.48 9.14
CA GLU A 714 -67.08 -20.54 8.27
C GLU A 714 -66.70 -19.03 8.19
N SER A 715 -66.98 -18.26 7.12
CA SER A 715 -67.97 -18.37 6.03
C SER A 715 -67.56 -17.58 4.76
N TYR A 716 -68.15 -17.92 3.60
CA TYR A 716 -68.21 -17.10 2.36
C TYR A 716 -69.62 -16.49 2.20
N PRO A 717 -69.79 -15.40 1.40
CA PRO A 717 -70.32 -15.52 0.01
C PRO A 717 -69.49 -14.67 -1.01
N ALA A 718 -69.34 -15.01 -2.30
CA ALA A 718 -70.29 -14.98 -3.45
C ALA A 718 -70.83 -13.55 -3.79
N SER A 719 -70.93 -13.06 -5.04
CA SER A 719 -70.87 -13.67 -6.39
C SER A 719 -70.61 -12.65 -7.54
N SER A 720 -70.44 -13.15 -8.79
CA SER A 720 -70.69 -12.49 -10.11
C SER A 720 -69.78 -11.31 -10.54
N THR A 721 -69.41 -11.11 -11.83
CA THR A 721 -70.12 -11.43 -13.09
C THR A 721 -69.17 -11.82 -14.25
N GLN A 722 -69.73 -12.33 -15.35
CA GLN A 722 -69.07 -12.96 -16.50
C GLN A 722 -68.41 -11.98 -17.50
N HIS A 723 -67.37 -12.43 -18.22
CA HIS A 723 -67.38 -12.49 -19.70
C HIS A 723 -66.21 -13.35 -20.25
N VAL A 724 -66.06 -13.41 -21.59
CA VAL A 724 -66.05 -14.71 -22.29
C VAL A 724 -65.39 -14.66 -23.70
N MET A 725 -64.79 -15.79 -24.16
CA MET A 725 -64.17 -16.06 -25.49
C MET A 725 -62.83 -15.31 -25.80
N THR A 726 -61.87 -15.79 -26.63
CA THR A 726 -61.77 -16.97 -27.54
C THR A 726 -60.31 -17.41 -27.80
N PHE A 727 -60.10 -18.69 -28.13
CA PHE A 727 -58.91 -19.28 -28.80
C PHE A 727 -59.00 -19.15 -30.36
N PRO A 728 -58.17 -19.79 -31.24
CA PRO A 728 -56.79 -20.34 -31.19
C PRO A 728 -55.91 -19.98 -32.45
N ARG A 729 -54.62 -20.41 -32.50
CA ARG A 729 -53.94 -21.17 -33.62
C ARG A 729 -52.40 -21.28 -33.42
N SER A 730 -51.81 -22.48 -33.33
CA SER A 730 -51.17 -23.32 -34.41
C SER A 730 -49.88 -22.70 -35.01
N THR A 731 -48.73 -23.35 -35.26
CA THR A 731 -48.24 -24.76 -35.30
C THR A 731 -46.71 -24.67 -35.58
N PHE A 732 -45.76 -25.53 -35.15
CA PHE A 732 -45.46 -26.89 -35.61
C PHE A 732 -44.32 -27.53 -34.76
N GLN A 733 -44.53 -28.78 -34.32
CA GLN A 733 -43.66 -29.99 -34.28
C GLN A 733 -42.18 -29.88 -34.76
N ARG A 734 -41.21 -30.67 -34.25
CA ARG A 734 -41.14 -32.14 -33.96
C ARG A 734 -40.31 -32.43 -32.68
N ARG A 735 -40.64 -33.35 -31.74
CA ARG A 735 -40.65 -34.85 -31.75
C ARG A 735 -39.26 -35.52 -31.98
N SER A 736 -38.83 -36.62 -31.32
CA SER A 736 -39.30 -37.38 -30.13
C SER A 736 -38.35 -38.56 -29.74
N LYS A 737 -38.25 -38.90 -28.44
CA LYS A 737 -38.04 -40.23 -27.78
C LYS A 737 -37.01 -41.31 -28.27
N ARG A 738 -35.96 -41.50 -27.44
CA ARG A 738 -35.53 -42.69 -26.62
C ARG A 738 -35.74 -44.19 -27.04
N LEU A 739 -34.67 -44.97 -26.73
CA LEU A 739 -34.56 -46.41 -26.29
C LEU A 739 -34.66 -47.56 -27.33
N PRO A 740 -34.16 -48.81 -27.06
CA PRO A 740 -33.47 -49.36 -25.87
C PRO A 740 -32.10 -50.09 -26.15
N ALA A 741 -31.56 -50.81 -25.15
CA ALA A 741 -30.27 -51.53 -25.16
C ALA A 741 -30.40 -53.07 -25.29
N VAL A 742 -29.26 -53.78 -25.43
CA VAL A 742 -29.12 -55.26 -25.41
C VAL A 742 -27.92 -55.66 -24.53
N VAL A 743 -28.04 -56.80 -23.82
CA VAL A 743 -27.04 -57.42 -22.91
C VAL A 743 -26.82 -58.89 -23.36
N PRO A 744 -25.61 -59.47 -23.19
CA PRO A 744 -25.44 -60.64 -22.29
C PRO A 744 -24.25 -60.43 -21.31
N GLU A 745 -24.36 -60.71 -20.00
CA GLU A 745 -24.20 -62.03 -19.32
C GLU A 745 -22.74 -62.55 -19.27
N GLY A 746 -22.20 -62.99 -18.12
CA GLY A 746 -22.76 -63.00 -16.75
C GLY A 746 -21.93 -63.78 -15.73
N THR A 747 -22.49 -64.00 -14.53
CA THR A 747 -22.07 -64.91 -13.43
C THR A 747 -20.81 -64.53 -12.60
N SER A 748 -20.76 -64.65 -11.26
CA SER A 748 -21.80 -64.98 -10.26
C SER A 748 -21.32 -64.87 -8.79
N TYR A 749 -22.09 -64.18 -7.92
CA TYR A 749 -22.39 -64.40 -6.46
C TYR A 749 -21.23 -64.60 -5.42
N LEU A 750 -21.33 -64.24 -4.12
CA LEU A 750 -22.44 -63.98 -3.17
C LEU A 750 -22.16 -62.83 -2.15
N ASN A 751 -23.25 -62.21 -1.68
CA ASN A 751 -23.62 -61.51 -0.41
C ASN A 751 -22.62 -61.41 0.78
N ASP A 752 -22.72 -60.48 1.76
CA ASP A 752 -23.78 -59.57 2.24
C ASP A 752 -23.20 -58.17 2.62
N VAL A 753 -23.83 -57.03 2.29
CA VAL A 753 -24.79 -56.21 3.10
C VAL A 753 -24.23 -55.74 4.46
N GLY A 754 -24.16 -54.43 4.76
CA GLY A 754 -24.56 -53.21 4.02
C GLY A 754 -23.87 -51.97 4.65
N SER A 755 -24.23 -50.71 4.41
CA SER A 755 -25.15 -50.02 3.50
C SER A 755 -25.19 -48.56 3.99
N SER A 756 -24.53 -47.62 3.31
CA SER A 756 -24.98 -46.22 3.22
C SER A 756 -24.27 -45.50 2.07
N SER A 757 -25.01 -44.72 1.31
CA SER A 757 -24.65 -44.21 -0.02
C SER A 757 -23.57 -43.13 -0.04
N CYS A 758 -22.70 -43.20 -1.04
CA CYS A 758 -21.90 -42.06 -1.50
C CYS A 758 -22.79 -40.92 -2.02
N SER A 759 -22.41 -39.68 -1.71
CA SER A 759 -22.82 -38.49 -2.46
C SER A 759 -21.59 -37.65 -2.81
N GLU A 760 -21.38 -37.51 -4.12
CA GLU A 760 -20.71 -36.38 -4.81
C GLU A 760 -19.27 -35.98 -4.46
N SER A 761 -18.52 -35.76 -5.54
CA SER A 761 -17.15 -35.27 -5.56
C SER A 761 -17.06 -33.80 -5.15
N GLN A 762 -16.67 -33.52 -3.91
CA GLN A 762 -16.15 -32.22 -3.46
C GLN A 762 -14.75 -32.40 -2.88
N LEU A 763 -13.73 -32.20 -3.72
CA LEU A 763 -12.31 -32.29 -3.35
C LEU A 763 -11.39 -31.37 -4.18
N SER A 764 -11.95 -30.39 -4.89
CA SER A 764 -11.21 -29.40 -5.72
C SER A 764 -11.00 -28.03 -5.06
N ASP A 765 -11.72 -27.71 -3.97
CA ASP A 765 -11.94 -26.30 -3.56
C ASP A 765 -11.24 -25.90 -2.25
N MET A 766 -10.24 -26.65 -1.76
CA MET A 766 -9.49 -26.32 -0.54
C MET A 766 -8.02 -26.76 -0.56
N MET A 767 -7.14 -25.90 -1.08
CA MET A 767 -5.67 -25.88 -0.84
C MET A 767 -5.19 -24.41 -0.94
N PRO A 768 -4.27 -23.91 -0.09
CA PRO A 768 -3.51 -22.68 -0.33
C PRO A 768 -2.29 -22.96 -1.20
N ASP A 769 -1.88 -21.94 -1.97
CA ASP A 769 -0.88 -22.04 -3.04
C ASP A 769 0.57 -22.27 -2.58
N VAL A 770 1.36 -22.89 -3.44
CA VAL A 770 2.76 -23.32 -3.20
C VAL A 770 3.76 -22.16 -3.36
N ALA A 771 4.69 -21.98 -2.41
CA ALA A 771 5.55 -20.80 -2.36
C ALA A 771 7.01 -21.02 -1.85
N MET A 772 7.84 -21.55 -2.75
CA MET A 772 9.25 -21.20 -2.96
C MET A 772 10.30 -21.45 -1.87
N ALA A 773 11.28 -22.29 -2.23
CA ALA A 773 12.60 -22.36 -1.59
C ALA A 773 13.75 -22.53 -2.61
N THR A 774 13.76 -21.80 -3.72
CA THR A 774 14.91 -21.74 -4.65
C THR A 774 15.53 -20.34 -4.74
N ALA A 775 16.52 -20.09 -3.90
CA ALA A 775 17.41 -18.91 -3.98
C ALA A 775 18.82 -19.30 -3.53
N ASN A 776 19.63 -19.81 -4.46
CA ASN A 776 21.09 -19.84 -4.34
C ASN A 776 21.73 -20.00 -5.73
N MET A 777 21.87 -18.87 -6.43
CA MET A 777 22.65 -18.75 -7.66
C MET A 777 23.63 -17.60 -7.49
N SER A 778 24.92 -17.92 -7.56
CA SER A 778 26.01 -17.01 -7.22
C SER A 778 26.37 -16.13 -8.40
N LEU A 779 26.48 -14.81 -8.15
CA LEU A 779 26.94 -13.83 -9.13
C LEU A 779 27.97 -12.92 -8.45
N ALA A 780 29.20 -12.90 -8.98
CA ALA A 780 30.31 -12.12 -8.44
C ALA A 780 30.94 -11.26 -9.54
N GLN A 781 31.26 -10.00 -9.22
CA GLN A 781 32.01 -9.10 -10.11
C GLN A 781 33.53 -9.25 -9.92
N LEU A 782 34.26 -8.90 -10.98
CA LEU A 782 35.72 -8.97 -11.09
C LEU A 782 36.42 -7.85 -10.29
N SER A 783 37.48 -8.20 -9.56
CA SER A 783 38.66 -7.34 -9.39
C SER A 783 39.92 -8.15 -9.06
N LEU A 784 41.09 -7.54 -9.23
CA LEU A 784 42.39 -8.20 -9.37
C LEU A 784 43.12 -8.49 -8.04
N THR A 785 43.68 -9.70 -7.96
CA THR A 785 44.93 -10.10 -7.29
C THR A 785 45.45 -9.34 -6.05
N SER A 786 45.53 -10.03 -4.90
CA SER A 786 46.80 -10.27 -4.17
C SER A 786 46.63 -11.25 -3.00
N ASN A 787 47.74 -11.79 -2.49
CA ASN A 787 47.80 -12.97 -1.60
C ASN A 787 47.55 -12.67 -0.11
N GLY A 788 47.10 -13.69 0.66
CA GLY A 788 47.54 -13.79 2.07
C GLY A 788 46.66 -14.53 3.10
N SER A 789 46.92 -15.82 3.30
CA SER A 789 46.81 -16.58 4.58
C SER A 789 45.47 -16.72 5.35
N LEU A 790 45.18 -17.96 5.79
CA LEU A 790 44.01 -18.36 6.60
C LEU A 790 44.13 -17.98 8.09
N SER A 791 43.00 -17.75 8.75
CA SER A 791 42.77 -18.24 10.13
C SER A 791 41.30 -18.56 10.42
N ARG A 792 41.05 -19.56 11.28
CA ARG A 792 39.72 -20.10 11.65
C ARG A 792 39.07 -19.30 12.78
N VAL A 793 37.76 -19.00 12.69
CA VAL A 793 36.90 -18.74 13.85
C VAL A 793 35.56 -19.48 13.72
N ARG A 794 35.05 -20.02 14.83
CA ARG A 794 33.80 -20.80 14.93
C ARG A 794 32.57 -19.89 14.86
N ALA A 795 31.54 -20.30 14.11
CA ALA A 795 30.19 -19.75 14.24
C ALA A 795 29.33 -20.60 15.22
N ARG A 796 28.47 -19.94 16.00
CA ARG A 796 27.32 -20.55 16.70
C ARG A 796 26.07 -20.34 15.84
N PRO A 797 25.07 -21.23 15.89
CA PRO A 797 23.85 -21.07 15.09
C PRO A 797 22.96 -19.96 15.67
N ALA A 798 22.43 -19.10 14.81
CA ALA A 798 21.33 -18.20 15.12
C ALA A 798 20.11 -18.68 14.33
N GLU A 799 19.03 -19.04 15.02
CA GLU A 799 17.78 -19.42 14.38
C GLU A 799 17.05 -18.16 13.89
N LEU A 800 16.61 -18.20 12.63
CA LEU A 800 15.88 -17.11 11.97
C LEU A 800 14.44 -17.58 11.72
N GLU A 801 13.50 -16.90 12.36
CA GLU A 801 12.06 -17.09 12.16
C GLU A 801 11.67 -16.46 10.80
N LEU A 802 10.97 -17.23 9.97
CA LEU A 802 10.62 -16.83 8.60
C LEU A 802 9.14 -16.49 8.52
N ASP A 803 8.86 -15.22 8.24
CA ASP A 803 7.52 -14.73 7.94
C ASP A 803 7.17 -15.07 6.48
N LEU A 804 6.45 -16.18 6.30
CA LEU A 804 5.98 -16.66 5.01
C LEU A 804 4.47 -16.39 4.94
N GLY A 805 4.13 -15.14 4.64
CA GLY A 805 2.75 -14.65 4.59
C GLY A 805 1.87 -15.41 3.59
N ASP A 806 0.57 -15.44 3.90
CA ASP A 806 -0.45 -16.19 3.15
C ASP A 806 -0.44 -15.94 1.64
N GLY A 807 -0.71 -17.01 0.89
CA GLY A 807 -0.61 -17.07 -0.56
C GLY A 807 -1.42 -16.00 -1.30
N ALA A 808 -0.81 -15.43 -2.33
CA ALA A 808 -1.45 -14.48 -3.22
C ALA A 808 -1.00 -14.70 -4.67
N VAL A 809 -1.48 -15.77 -5.31
CA VAL A 809 -1.50 -15.93 -6.77
C VAL A 809 -2.52 -14.93 -7.38
N ALA A 810 -2.26 -13.64 -7.17
CA ALA A 810 -3.08 -12.51 -7.59
C ALA A 810 -2.33 -11.16 -7.49
N SER A 811 -1.02 -11.10 -7.85
CA SER A 811 -0.27 -9.84 -7.82
C SER A 811 0.90 -9.66 -8.82
N PHE A 812 1.00 -10.42 -9.91
CA PHE A 812 2.00 -10.14 -10.97
C PHE A 812 1.66 -8.96 -11.90
N ARG A 813 0.69 -8.11 -11.52
CA ARG A 813 0.51 -6.73 -12.03
C ARG A 813 1.14 -5.63 -11.14
N ARG A 814 2.05 -5.97 -10.22
CA ARG A 814 2.90 -4.96 -9.56
C ARG A 814 4.05 -4.52 -10.49
N SER A 815 4.42 -3.24 -10.40
CA SER A 815 5.45 -2.62 -11.26
C SER A 815 6.73 -3.46 -11.32
N ARG A 816 7.26 -3.68 -12.54
CA ARG A 816 8.55 -4.38 -12.80
C ARG A 816 9.66 -3.96 -11.84
N ARG A 817 9.73 -2.68 -11.47
CA ARG A 817 10.73 -2.12 -10.54
C ARG A 817 10.59 -2.64 -9.11
N GLU A 818 9.38 -2.83 -8.63
CA GLU A 818 9.13 -3.30 -7.26
C GLU A 818 9.40 -4.80 -7.14
N LEU A 819 9.01 -5.60 -8.15
CA LEU A 819 9.39 -7.01 -8.21
C LEU A 819 10.93 -7.17 -8.28
N ASN A 820 11.61 -6.37 -9.12
CA ASN A 820 13.08 -6.38 -9.17
C ASN A 820 13.68 -6.09 -7.78
N ARG A 821 13.19 -5.05 -7.10
CA ARG A 821 13.65 -4.63 -5.76
C ARG A 821 13.42 -5.68 -4.68
N GLN A 822 12.26 -6.36 -4.70
CA GLN A 822 11.96 -7.43 -3.74
C GLN A 822 12.87 -8.64 -3.96
N LEU A 823 13.06 -9.05 -5.21
CA LEU A 823 13.98 -10.15 -5.55
C LEU A 823 15.45 -9.78 -5.24
N ASP A 824 15.88 -8.54 -5.53
CA ASP A 824 17.21 -8.02 -5.13
C ASP A 824 17.39 -8.06 -3.60
N HIS A 825 16.37 -7.68 -2.82
CA HIS A 825 16.40 -7.73 -1.36
C HIS A 825 16.43 -9.16 -0.82
N TRP A 826 15.63 -10.08 -1.37
CA TRP A 826 15.62 -11.48 -0.97
C TRP A 826 16.94 -12.19 -1.32
N LEU A 827 17.50 -11.94 -2.50
CA LEU A 827 18.78 -12.51 -2.92
C LEU A 827 19.96 -11.94 -2.11
N SER A 828 19.98 -10.64 -1.81
CA SER A 828 21.03 -10.03 -0.96
C SER A 828 20.92 -10.41 0.51
N SER A 829 19.73 -10.79 0.99
CA SER A 829 19.51 -11.31 2.35
C SER A 829 19.81 -12.81 2.48
N ALA A 830 20.14 -13.51 1.39
CA ALA A 830 20.48 -14.93 1.41
C ALA A 830 21.91 -15.14 1.94
N VAL A 831 22.04 -15.85 3.06
CA VAL A 831 23.35 -16.16 3.66
C VAL A 831 24.08 -17.22 2.83
N LEU A 832 25.06 -16.78 2.04
CA LEU A 832 25.94 -17.63 1.24
C LEU A 832 26.91 -18.41 2.14
N SER A 833 26.46 -19.55 2.65
CA SER A 833 27.21 -20.39 3.61
C SER A 833 28.17 -21.40 2.97
N HIS A 834 28.15 -21.54 1.63
CA HIS A 834 28.95 -22.51 0.88
C HIS A 834 29.98 -21.79 0.01
N GLY A 835 31.20 -22.35 -0.06
CA GLY A 835 32.41 -21.67 -0.55
C GLY A 835 32.45 -21.32 -2.05
N PRO A 836 33.56 -20.73 -2.52
CA PRO A 836 33.66 -20.19 -3.89
C PRO A 836 33.51 -21.30 -4.94
N ALA A 837 32.40 -21.27 -5.68
CA ALA A 837 32.19 -22.12 -6.83
C ALA A 837 33.31 -21.88 -7.87
N ARG A 838 34.11 -22.92 -8.13
CA ARG A 838 35.18 -22.87 -9.12
C ARG A 838 34.58 -22.94 -10.53
N ALA A 839 34.41 -21.76 -11.12
CA ALA A 839 33.79 -21.51 -12.42
C ALA A 839 32.29 -21.88 -12.47
N ILE A 840 31.45 -20.85 -12.43
CA ILE A 840 30.03 -20.97 -12.79
C ILE A 840 29.94 -20.71 -14.29
N ILE A 841 29.65 -21.76 -15.05
CA ILE A 841 29.10 -21.60 -16.40
C ILE A 841 27.67 -21.08 -16.19
N ALA A 842 27.35 -19.91 -16.75
CA ALA A 842 25.96 -19.45 -16.75
C ALA A 842 25.12 -20.47 -17.55
N PRO A 843 24.07 -21.07 -16.96
CA PRO A 843 23.34 -22.15 -17.62
C PRO A 843 22.66 -21.64 -18.88
N GLN A 844 22.82 -22.38 -19.98
CA GLN A 844 22.18 -22.09 -21.27
C GLN A 844 20.75 -22.60 -21.31
N ARG A 845 20.40 -23.64 -20.52
CA ARG A 845 19.06 -24.24 -20.48
C ARG A 845 18.63 -24.51 -19.04
N ILE A 846 17.42 -24.10 -18.68
CA ILE A 846 16.87 -24.22 -17.32
C ILE A 846 15.60 -25.06 -17.36
N PHE A 847 15.68 -26.29 -16.88
CA PHE A 847 14.56 -27.21 -16.73
C PHE A 847 13.77 -26.86 -15.46
N ILE A 848 12.45 -26.80 -15.56
CA ILE A 848 11.57 -26.48 -14.41
C ILE A 848 10.51 -27.58 -14.32
N LEU A 849 10.63 -28.45 -13.33
CA LEU A 849 9.72 -29.57 -13.10
C LEU A 849 8.74 -29.21 -11.97
N GLY A 850 7.50 -28.91 -12.33
CA GLY A 850 6.42 -28.55 -11.41
C GLY A 850 5.42 -29.69 -11.22
N PRO A 851 4.90 -29.97 -10.00
CA PRO A 851 3.77 -30.88 -9.82
C PRO A 851 2.48 -30.27 -10.39
N SER A 852 1.54 -31.08 -10.88
CA SER A 852 0.20 -30.57 -11.23
C SER A 852 -0.76 -30.59 -10.05
N HIS A 853 -1.42 -29.46 -9.82
CA HIS A 853 -2.48 -29.30 -8.82
C HIS A 853 -3.87 -29.36 -9.45
N HIS A 854 -4.03 -28.82 -10.66
CA HIS A 854 -5.34 -28.57 -11.29
C HIS A 854 -5.84 -29.74 -12.16
N VAL A 855 -4.92 -30.51 -12.75
CA VAL A 855 -5.26 -31.56 -13.74
C VAL A 855 -4.75 -32.94 -13.31
N ARG A 856 -5.60 -33.96 -13.45
CA ARG A 856 -5.24 -35.37 -13.26
C ARG A 856 -4.38 -35.89 -14.42
N LEU A 857 -3.10 -35.53 -14.40
CA LEU A 857 -2.08 -36.03 -15.31
C LEU A 857 -1.46 -37.33 -14.75
N SER A 858 -1.25 -38.34 -15.60
CA SER A 858 -0.62 -39.62 -15.20
C SER A 858 0.83 -39.77 -15.66
N GLY A 859 1.34 -38.81 -16.44
CA GLY A 859 2.69 -38.75 -16.97
C GLY A 859 3.30 -37.37 -16.73
N CYS A 860 4.15 -36.92 -17.66
CA CYS A 860 4.64 -35.55 -17.73
C CYS A 860 4.12 -34.88 -19.00
N ALA A 861 3.87 -33.57 -18.95
CA ALA A 861 3.37 -32.79 -20.07
C ALA A 861 4.28 -31.59 -20.36
N LEU A 862 4.35 -31.23 -21.65
CA LEU A 862 5.15 -30.13 -22.18
C LEU A 862 4.24 -28.99 -22.64
N SER A 863 4.72 -27.76 -22.54
CA SER A 863 3.97 -26.58 -22.97
C SER A 863 3.70 -26.58 -24.48
N THR A 864 2.60 -25.97 -24.91
CA THR A 864 2.43 -25.56 -26.31
C THR A 864 2.86 -24.12 -26.58
N ALA A 865 3.25 -23.37 -25.54
CA ALA A 865 3.75 -22.00 -25.67
C ALA A 865 5.22 -21.99 -26.14
N THR A 866 5.57 -20.99 -26.94
CA THR A 866 6.96 -20.72 -27.35
C THR A 866 7.70 -19.81 -26.37
N LYS A 867 6.96 -19.12 -25.49
CA LYS A 867 7.48 -18.19 -24.48
C LYS A 867 6.58 -18.19 -23.24
N TYR A 868 7.19 -18.02 -22.08
CA TYR A 868 6.48 -17.66 -20.86
C TYR A 868 6.75 -16.20 -20.52
N ARG A 869 5.69 -15.45 -20.22
CA ARG A 869 5.81 -14.04 -19.88
C ARG A 869 6.14 -13.90 -18.40
N THR A 870 7.02 -12.96 -18.06
CA THR A 870 7.24 -12.54 -16.66
C THR A 870 7.17 -11.02 -16.57
N PRO A 871 6.93 -10.43 -15.38
CA PRO A 871 6.96 -8.98 -15.22
C PRO A 871 8.35 -8.35 -15.39
N LEU A 872 9.42 -9.17 -15.48
CA LEU A 872 10.78 -8.72 -15.76
C LEU A 872 11.06 -8.73 -17.27
N TYR A 873 10.99 -9.91 -17.90
CA TYR A 873 11.06 -10.12 -19.35
C TYR A 873 10.53 -11.51 -19.73
N ASP A 874 10.17 -11.71 -21.00
CA ASP A 874 9.66 -12.99 -21.49
C ASP A 874 10.81 -14.01 -21.63
N LEU A 875 10.58 -15.23 -21.18
CA LEU A 875 11.51 -16.36 -21.24
C LEU A 875 11.18 -17.25 -22.44
N ASN A 876 12.17 -17.55 -23.29
CA ASN A 876 11.96 -18.39 -24.48
C ASN A 876 12.05 -19.88 -24.12
N VAL A 877 11.11 -20.67 -24.63
CA VAL A 877 11.10 -22.13 -24.46
C VAL A 877 12.10 -22.78 -25.42
N ASP A 878 12.86 -23.76 -24.95
CA ASP A 878 13.82 -24.49 -25.79
C ASP A 878 13.10 -25.47 -26.74
N THR A 879 12.84 -25.02 -27.96
CA THR A 879 12.14 -25.81 -28.97
C THR A 879 12.92 -27.05 -29.43
N GLN A 880 14.26 -27.05 -29.30
CA GLN A 880 15.07 -28.22 -29.67
C GLN A 880 14.94 -29.32 -28.60
N VAL A 881 15.10 -28.96 -27.32
CA VAL A 881 14.91 -29.91 -26.22
C VAL A 881 13.46 -30.40 -26.17
N TYR A 882 12.47 -29.54 -26.42
CA TYR A 882 11.08 -29.98 -26.54
C TYR A 882 10.87 -31.02 -27.65
N ALA A 883 11.44 -30.81 -28.85
CA ALA A 883 11.36 -31.79 -29.91
C ALA A 883 12.04 -33.14 -29.54
N GLU A 884 13.19 -33.10 -28.84
CA GLU A 884 13.83 -34.30 -28.31
C GLU A 884 12.98 -35.01 -27.24
N LEU A 885 12.38 -34.28 -26.30
CA LEU A 885 11.51 -34.84 -25.27
C LEU A 885 10.24 -35.45 -25.87
N GLU A 886 9.57 -34.75 -26.80
CA GLU A 886 8.43 -35.29 -27.55
C GLU A 886 8.83 -36.58 -28.30
N SER A 887 9.99 -36.59 -28.96
CA SER A 887 10.48 -37.77 -29.69
C SER A 887 10.75 -38.99 -28.80
N SER A 888 10.96 -38.78 -27.49
CA SER A 888 11.17 -39.88 -26.54
C SER A 888 9.90 -40.69 -26.25
N GLY A 889 8.71 -40.11 -26.51
CA GLY A 889 7.41 -40.80 -26.50
C GLY A 889 6.46 -40.58 -25.31
N PRO A 890 6.89 -40.51 -24.03
CA PRO A 890 5.96 -40.52 -22.91
C PRO A 890 5.51 -39.12 -22.46
N PHE A 891 5.63 -38.09 -23.30
CA PHE A 891 5.23 -36.72 -22.96
C PHE A 891 3.91 -36.34 -23.61
N GLU A 892 2.98 -35.85 -22.80
CA GLU A 892 1.71 -35.25 -23.26
C GLU A 892 1.92 -33.77 -23.61
N LYS A 893 1.00 -33.15 -24.35
CA LYS A 893 1.03 -31.70 -24.62
C LYS A 893 -0.01 -30.99 -23.74
N MET A 894 0.40 -29.92 -23.08
CA MET A 894 -0.50 -29.10 -22.27
C MET A 894 -1.35 -28.19 -23.15
N ASN A 895 -2.65 -28.13 -22.87
CA ASN A 895 -3.49 -27.06 -23.38
C ASN A 895 -3.08 -25.75 -22.71
N ILE A 896 -3.05 -24.64 -23.46
CA ILE A 896 -2.62 -23.34 -22.94
C ILE A 896 -3.39 -22.91 -21.67
N SER A 897 -4.68 -23.24 -21.57
CA SER A 897 -5.50 -22.93 -20.39
C SER A 897 -5.17 -23.77 -19.15
N VAL A 898 -4.51 -24.92 -19.31
CA VAL A 898 -3.99 -25.73 -18.19
C VAL A 898 -2.62 -25.20 -17.77
N ASP A 899 -1.86 -24.69 -18.73
CA ASP A 899 -0.55 -24.07 -18.54
C ASP A 899 -0.67 -22.73 -17.78
N GLU A 900 -1.64 -21.90 -18.16
CA GLU A 900 -1.92 -20.59 -17.53
C GLU A 900 -2.62 -20.70 -16.16
N ASP A 901 -3.22 -21.84 -15.81
CA ASP A 901 -3.87 -22.09 -14.51
C ASP A 901 -2.89 -22.72 -13.48
N GLU A 902 -1.75 -23.26 -13.93
CA GLU A 902 -0.81 -23.99 -13.08
C GLU A 902 0.34 -23.10 -12.54
N HIS A 903 0.25 -22.77 -11.26
CA HIS A 903 1.20 -21.89 -10.58
C HIS A 903 2.56 -22.55 -10.24
N SER A 904 2.65 -23.88 -10.19
CA SER A 904 3.83 -24.59 -9.68
C SER A 904 5.12 -24.40 -10.50
N ILE A 905 4.96 -24.06 -11.78
CA ILE A 905 6.03 -23.65 -12.70
C ILE A 905 6.18 -22.12 -12.68
N GLU A 906 5.05 -21.38 -12.70
CA GLU A 906 5.04 -19.91 -12.78
C GLU A 906 5.88 -19.25 -11.69
N MET A 907 5.78 -19.73 -10.44
CA MET A 907 6.47 -19.13 -9.29
C MET A 907 8.00 -19.09 -9.43
N HIS A 908 8.60 -19.97 -10.23
CA HIS A 908 10.04 -19.96 -10.49
C HIS A 908 10.47 -18.97 -11.57
N LEU A 909 9.57 -18.57 -12.48
CA LEU A 909 9.92 -17.79 -13.66
C LEU A 909 10.47 -16.38 -13.33
N PRO A 910 9.91 -15.62 -12.35
CA PRO A 910 10.49 -14.35 -11.93
C PRO A 910 11.89 -14.49 -11.32
N PHE A 911 12.14 -15.56 -10.56
CA PHE A 911 13.45 -15.83 -9.96
C PHE A 911 14.49 -16.19 -11.03
N VAL A 912 14.12 -17.05 -11.98
CA VAL A 912 14.97 -17.38 -13.15
C VAL A 912 15.28 -16.11 -13.95
N ALA A 913 14.26 -15.33 -14.30
CA ALA A 913 14.44 -14.08 -15.03
C ALA A 913 15.35 -13.10 -14.28
N LYS A 914 15.22 -12.99 -12.95
CA LYS A 914 16.06 -12.11 -12.14
C LYS A 914 17.52 -12.57 -12.08
N VAL A 915 17.74 -13.82 -11.68
CA VAL A 915 19.10 -14.38 -11.53
C VAL A 915 19.87 -14.31 -12.85
N MET A 916 19.18 -14.57 -13.96
CA MET A 916 19.76 -14.57 -15.30
C MET A 916 19.65 -13.21 -16.02
N GLU A 917 19.34 -12.10 -15.32
CA GLU A 917 19.11 -10.77 -15.93
C GLU A 917 20.29 -10.28 -16.80
N GLN A 918 21.53 -10.63 -16.43
CA GLN A 918 22.74 -10.34 -17.23
C GLN A 918 22.91 -11.23 -18.48
N TYR A 919 22.25 -12.39 -18.50
CA TYR A 919 22.35 -13.43 -19.52
C TYR A 919 21.03 -13.62 -20.30
N LYS A 920 20.08 -12.69 -20.16
CA LYS A 920 18.68 -12.77 -20.66
C LYS A 920 18.50 -13.22 -22.12
N ASP A 921 19.48 -12.93 -22.98
CA ASP A 921 19.45 -13.23 -24.42
C ASP A 921 20.27 -14.49 -24.79
N SER A 922 20.80 -15.21 -23.79
CA SER A 922 21.73 -16.34 -23.93
C SER A 922 21.32 -17.61 -23.17
N PHE A 923 20.07 -17.71 -22.72
CA PHE A 923 19.50 -18.95 -22.16
C PHE A 923 18.04 -19.19 -22.59
N THR A 924 17.59 -20.44 -22.45
CA THR A 924 16.22 -20.91 -22.68
C THR A 924 15.68 -21.67 -21.45
N ILE A 925 14.36 -21.81 -21.37
CA ILE A 925 13.69 -22.62 -20.33
C ILE A 925 13.06 -23.89 -20.91
N VAL A 926 12.94 -24.92 -20.06
CA VAL A 926 12.27 -26.19 -20.38
C VAL A 926 11.24 -26.50 -19.28
N PRO A 927 10.04 -25.90 -19.33
CA PRO A 927 8.94 -26.22 -18.43
C PRO A 927 8.46 -27.65 -18.63
N VAL A 928 8.22 -28.37 -17.54
CA VAL A 928 7.68 -29.74 -17.55
C VAL A 928 6.70 -29.87 -16.40
N LEU A 929 5.43 -30.10 -16.73
CA LEU A 929 4.41 -30.41 -15.73
C LEU A 929 4.46 -31.91 -15.40
N VAL A 930 4.51 -32.25 -14.12
CA VAL A 930 4.66 -33.61 -13.61
C VAL A 930 3.38 -34.03 -12.90
N GLY A 931 2.73 -35.06 -13.41
CA GLY A 931 1.50 -35.61 -12.86
C GLY A 931 1.72 -36.54 -11.66
N SER A 932 0.68 -37.30 -11.34
CA SER A 932 0.75 -38.37 -10.34
C SER A 932 1.45 -39.59 -10.94
N LEU A 933 2.73 -39.77 -10.60
CA LEU A 933 3.55 -40.87 -11.12
C LEU A 933 3.60 -42.07 -10.17
N ASN A 934 3.84 -43.25 -10.71
CA ASN A 934 4.31 -44.42 -9.96
C ASN A 934 5.84 -44.53 -10.05
N PRO A 935 6.50 -45.30 -9.15
CA PRO A 935 7.96 -45.41 -9.14
C PRO A 935 8.57 -45.87 -10.47
N GLU A 936 7.84 -46.66 -11.26
CA GLU A 936 8.26 -47.10 -12.59
C GLU A 936 8.31 -45.94 -13.60
N LYS A 937 7.31 -45.03 -13.59
CA LYS A 937 7.31 -43.82 -14.42
C LYS A 937 8.34 -42.81 -13.93
N GLU A 938 8.53 -42.64 -12.61
CA GLU A 938 9.61 -41.80 -12.07
C GLU A 938 10.98 -42.31 -12.54
N ALA A 939 11.22 -43.62 -12.51
CA ALA A 939 12.43 -44.24 -13.05
C ALA A 939 12.55 -44.12 -14.58
N MET A 940 11.44 -44.01 -15.31
CA MET A 940 11.42 -43.77 -16.77
C MET A 940 11.80 -42.33 -17.10
N TYR A 941 11.11 -41.34 -16.53
CA TYR A 941 11.44 -39.92 -16.77
C TYR A 941 12.83 -39.57 -16.21
N GLY A 942 13.23 -40.13 -15.07
CA GLY A 942 14.59 -39.97 -14.53
C GLY A 942 15.68 -40.42 -15.52
N ARG A 943 15.48 -41.54 -16.23
CA ARG A 943 16.39 -41.98 -17.31
C ARG A 943 16.41 -41.03 -18.51
N ILE A 944 15.27 -40.44 -18.88
CA ILE A 944 15.19 -39.47 -19.99
C ILE A 944 15.89 -38.17 -19.61
N PHE A 945 15.69 -37.67 -18.39
CA PHE A 945 16.31 -36.43 -17.92
C PHE A 945 17.79 -36.58 -17.55
N ALA A 946 18.27 -37.80 -17.23
CA ALA A 946 19.66 -38.06 -16.87
C ALA A 946 20.68 -37.50 -17.89
N LYS A 947 20.44 -37.64 -19.20
CA LYS A 947 21.36 -37.08 -20.23
C LYS A 947 21.47 -35.55 -20.19
N TYR A 948 20.39 -34.87 -19.80
CA TYR A 948 20.37 -33.41 -19.65
C TYR A 948 20.92 -32.98 -18.29
N LEU A 949 20.68 -33.76 -17.23
CA LEU A 949 21.22 -33.50 -15.89
C LEU A 949 22.76 -33.65 -15.82
N ALA A 950 23.35 -34.45 -16.70
CA ALA A 950 24.80 -34.62 -16.83
C ALA A 950 25.52 -33.51 -17.61
N ASP A 951 24.78 -32.62 -18.30
CA ASP A 951 25.34 -31.54 -19.10
C ASP A 951 25.50 -30.27 -18.24
N SER A 952 26.74 -29.79 -18.10
CA SER A 952 27.09 -28.64 -17.26
C SER A 952 26.55 -27.29 -17.76
N ALA A 953 25.98 -27.23 -18.98
CA ALA A 953 25.25 -26.07 -19.47
C ALA A 953 23.79 -26.04 -18.98
N ASN A 954 23.31 -27.04 -18.24
CA ASN A 954 21.92 -27.17 -17.82
C ASN A 954 21.74 -26.96 -16.31
N LEU A 955 20.61 -26.37 -15.93
CA LEU A 955 20.13 -26.28 -14.56
C LEU A 955 18.78 -27.00 -14.42
N PHE A 956 18.57 -27.71 -13.31
CA PHE A 956 17.28 -28.32 -12.97
C PHE A 956 16.70 -27.66 -11.73
N ILE A 957 15.50 -27.09 -11.88
CA ILE A 957 14.66 -26.55 -10.81
C ILE A 957 13.55 -27.57 -10.56
N ILE A 958 13.47 -28.06 -9.32
CA ILE A 958 12.45 -29.00 -8.86
C ILE A 958 11.53 -28.24 -7.91
N SER A 959 10.27 -28.05 -8.30
CA SER A 959 9.27 -27.33 -7.49
C SER A 959 8.67 -28.26 -6.44
N SER A 960 8.73 -27.87 -5.16
CA SER A 960 8.05 -28.57 -4.06
C SER A 960 8.01 -27.73 -2.78
N ASP A 961 6.84 -27.68 -2.16
CA ASP A 961 6.69 -27.49 -0.71
C ASP A 961 6.74 -28.86 0.00
N PHE A 962 6.90 -28.85 1.33
CA PHE A 962 7.06 -30.03 2.19
C PHE A 962 5.75 -30.36 2.94
N CYS A 963 5.75 -30.53 4.27
CA CYS A 963 4.53 -30.87 5.01
C CYS A 963 3.49 -29.73 4.98
N HIS A 964 2.29 -30.05 4.51
CA HIS A 964 1.07 -29.24 4.62
C HIS A 964 0.25 -29.81 5.79
N TRP A 965 0.48 -29.27 6.99
CA TRP A 965 -0.07 -29.80 8.22
C TRP A 965 -1.32 -29.05 8.67
N GLY A 966 -2.34 -29.76 9.14
CA GLY A 966 -3.56 -29.21 9.73
C GLY A 966 -4.85 -29.83 9.17
N GLN A 967 -5.97 -29.57 9.84
CA GLN A 967 -7.27 -30.15 9.46
C GLN A 967 -7.71 -29.79 8.04
N ARG A 968 -7.40 -28.56 7.58
CA ARG A 968 -7.70 -28.09 6.20
C ARG A 968 -7.07 -28.97 5.11
N PHE A 969 -5.95 -29.62 5.43
CA PHE A 969 -5.21 -30.51 4.54
C PHE A 969 -5.59 -31.99 4.71
N ARG A 970 -6.45 -32.31 5.69
CA ARG A 970 -6.77 -33.68 6.12
C ARG A 970 -5.53 -34.47 6.56
N TYR A 971 -4.48 -33.78 6.98
CA TYR A 971 -3.20 -34.36 7.41
C TYR A 971 -2.72 -33.72 8.71
N THR A 972 -2.79 -34.47 9.80
CA THR A 972 -2.48 -34.01 11.17
C THR A 972 -1.56 -35.01 11.89
N PHE A 973 -0.63 -35.62 11.14
CA PHE A 973 0.37 -36.54 11.72
C PHE A 973 1.13 -35.84 12.85
N TYR A 974 1.06 -36.40 14.05
CA TYR A 974 1.73 -35.88 15.23
C TYR A 974 2.31 -37.04 16.04
N GLU A 975 3.61 -36.96 16.31
CA GLU A 975 4.34 -37.92 17.12
C GLU A 975 4.78 -37.22 18.42
N PRO A 976 4.09 -37.46 19.57
CA PRO A 976 4.36 -36.75 20.81
C PRO A 976 5.78 -36.90 21.34
N SER A 977 6.49 -37.98 20.98
CA SER A 977 7.89 -38.16 21.34
C SER A 977 8.86 -37.21 20.62
N TRP A 978 8.39 -36.47 19.60
CA TRP A 978 9.18 -35.47 18.86
C TRP A 978 8.93 -34.02 19.32
N GLY A 979 8.20 -33.83 20.42
CA GLY A 979 7.96 -32.52 21.04
C GLY A 979 6.61 -31.90 20.66
N ASP A 980 6.57 -30.57 20.54
CA ASP A 980 5.38 -29.84 20.11
C ASP A 980 5.03 -30.15 18.64
N ILE A 981 3.82 -29.83 18.21
CA ILE A 981 3.32 -30.14 16.86
C ILE A 981 4.28 -29.63 15.77
N TYR A 982 4.74 -28.37 15.86
CA TYR A 982 5.71 -27.81 14.91
C TYR A 982 7.08 -28.54 14.90
N GLN A 983 7.51 -29.11 16.02
CA GLN A 983 8.74 -29.90 16.15
C GLN A 983 8.57 -31.31 15.57
N SER A 984 7.38 -31.91 15.74
CA SER A 984 6.99 -33.15 15.06
C SER A 984 6.96 -32.96 13.53
N ILE A 985 6.40 -31.84 13.03
CA ILE A 985 6.43 -31.49 11.60
C ILE A 985 7.88 -31.33 11.12
N GLN A 986 8.71 -30.58 11.87
CA GLN A 986 10.11 -30.38 11.53
C GLN A 986 10.89 -31.70 11.49
N THR A 987 10.67 -32.60 12.44
CA THR A 987 11.34 -33.91 12.48
C THR A 987 10.89 -34.82 11.34
N LEU A 988 9.58 -34.79 11.02
CA LEU A 988 9.01 -35.48 9.86
C LEU A 988 9.64 -35.02 8.55
N ASP A 989 9.74 -33.71 8.32
CA ASP A 989 10.34 -33.14 7.11
C ASP A 989 11.85 -33.35 7.05
N ARG A 990 12.57 -33.19 8.17
CA ARG A 990 14.01 -33.48 8.23
C ARG A 990 14.31 -34.93 7.85
N THR A 991 13.48 -35.87 8.28
CA THR A 991 13.58 -37.28 7.86
C THR A 991 13.40 -37.44 6.33
N ALA A 992 12.51 -36.66 5.70
CA ALA A 992 12.38 -36.63 4.25
C ALA A 992 13.64 -36.04 3.58
N MET A 993 14.12 -34.90 4.09
CA MET A 993 15.29 -34.18 3.59
C MET A 993 16.54 -35.08 3.64
N ASP A 994 16.83 -35.68 4.79
CA ASP A 994 17.95 -36.61 4.98
C ASP A 994 17.88 -37.78 3.99
N THR A 995 16.67 -38.30 3.76
CA THR A 995 16.41 -39.37 2.78
C THR A 995 16.69 -38.92 1.34
N ILE A 996 16.27 -37.71 0.96
CA ILE A 996 16.52 -37.11 -0.36
C ILE A 996 18.03 -36.84 -0.56
N GLU A 997 18.77 -36.41 0.47
CA GLU A 997 20.23 -36.21 0.41
C GLU A 997 21.01 -37.50 0.10
N THR A 998 20.47 -38.68 0.42
CA THR A 998 21.11 -39.96 0.05
C THR A 998 21.05 -40.29 -1.45
N LEU A 999 20.23 -39.58 -2.23
CA LEU A 999 19.96 -39.86 -3.65
C LEU A 999 19.53 -41.32 -3.91
N ASN A 1000 18.80 -41.92 -2.96
CA ASN A 1000 18.35 -43.32 -2.99
C ASN A 1000 16.82 -43.43 -3.20
N PRO A 1001 16.33 -43.74 -4.42
CA PRO A 1001 14.90 -43.69 -4.71
C PRO A 1001 14.02 -44.66 -3.87
N PRO A 1002 14.42 -45.92 -3.63
CA PRO A 1002 13.73 -46.80 -2.69
C PRO A 1002 13.52 -46.22 -1.29
N ALA A 1003 14.51 -45.50 -0.74
CA ALA A 1003 14.41 -44.93 0.60
C ALA A 1003 13.37 -43.80 0.66
N PHE A 1004 13.32 -42.92 -0.35
CA PHE A 1004 12.30 -41.87 -0.42
C PHE A 1004 10.89 -42.44 -0.65
N THR A 1005 10.78 -43.48 -1.48
CA THR A 1005 9.53 -44.23 -1.68
C THR A 1005 9.04 -44.86 -0.36
N GLU A 1006 9.94 -45.42 0.44
CA GLU A 1006 9.65 -45.98 1.76
C GLU A 1006 9.20 -44.92 2.77
N TYR A 1007 9.89 -43.78 2.81
CA TYR A 1007 9.49 -42.65 3.65
C TYR A 1007 8.05 -42.19 3.35
N LEU A 1008 7.73 -41.96 2.06
CA LEU A 1008 6.40 -41.54 1.63
C LEU A 1008 5.34 -42.59 1.99
N ARG A 1009 5.63 -43.88 1.78
CA ARG A 1009 4.75 -44.99 2.14
C ARG A 1009 4.49 -45.06 3.65
N LYS A 1010 5.50 -44.77 4.48
CA LYS A 1010 5.42 -44.89 5.94
C LYS A 1010 4.61 -43.77 6.58
N TYR A 1011 4.86 -42.52 6.16
CA TYR A 1011 4.28 -41.36 6.83
C TYR A 1011 3.16 -40.67 6.04
N SER A 1012 3.07 -40.88 4.72
CA SER A 1012 2.16 -40.16 3.83
C SER A 1012 2.30 -38.63 3.90
N ASN A 1013 3.50 -38.12 4.19
CA ASN A 1013 3.78 -36.68 4.26
C ASN A 1013 3.40 -36.00 2.94
N THR A 1014 2.68 -34.89 3.02
CA THR A 1014 1.96 -34.26 1.92
C THR A 1014 2.87 -33.38 1.04
N ILE A 1015 4.09 -33.83 0.78
CA ILE A 1015 5.07 -33.16 -0.08
C ILE A 1015 4.46 -33.07 -1.49
N CYS A 1016 4.18 -31.85 -1.96
CA CYS A 1016 3.44 -31.65 -3.21
C CYS A 1016 4.27 -32.07 -4.44
N GLY A 1017 5.54 -31.68 -4.48
CA GLY A 1017 6.52 -32.01 -5.53
C GLY A 1017 7.22 -33.36 -5.34
N ARG A 1018 6.65 -34.30 -4.58
CA ARG A 1018 7.22 -35.65 -4.37
C ARG A 1018 7.58 -36.38 -5.68
N HIS A 1019 6.78 -36.21 -6.75
CA HIS A 1019 7.04 -36.84 -8.04
C HIS A 1019 8.17 -36.16 -8.84
N PRO A 1020 8.22 -34.81 -8.97
CA PRO A 1020 9.44 -34.09 -9.40
C PRO A 1020 10.71 -34.49 -8.64
N ILE A 1021 10.64 -34.61 -7.30
CA ILE A 1021 11.77 -35.05 -6.46
C ILE A 1021 12.16 -36.51 -6.80
N GLY A 1022 11.18 -37.40 -6.96
CA GLY A 1022 11.39 -38.79 -7.41
C GLY A 1022 12.13 -38.87 -8.75
N ILE A 1023 11.73 -38.06 -9.74
CA ILE A 1023 12.42 -37.95 -11.03
C ILE A 1023 13.89 -37.52 -10.86
N LEU A 1024 14.17 -36.48 -10.05
CA LEU A 1024 15.54 -36.00 -9.80
C LEU A 1024 16.40 -37.11 -9.18
N ILE A 1025 15.89 -37.77 -8.14
CA ILE A 1025 16.61 -38.84 -7.44
C ILE A 1025 16.87 -40.02 -8.39
N GLN A 1026 15.89 -40.41 -9.21
CA GLN A 1026 16.06 -41.46 -10.22
C GLN A 1026 17.07 -41.08 -11.32
N ALA A 1027 17.10 -39.82 -11.75
CA ALA A 1027 18.08 -39.32 -12.72
C ALA A 1027 19.51 -39.35 -12.16
N ALA A 1028 19.72 -38.84 -10.94
CA ALA A 1028 21.00 -38.88 -10.26
C ALA A 1028 21.47 -40.32 -9.99
N HIS A 1029 20.57 -41.19 -9.52
CA HIS A 1029 20.84 -42.61 -9.29
C HIS A 1029 21.17 -43.37 -10.58
N HIS A 1030 20.55 -43.01 -11.71
CA HIS A 1030 20.90 -43.57 -13.02
C HIS A 1030 22.32 -43.16 -13.44
N LEU A 1031 22.67 -41.87 -13.32
CA LEU A 1031 24.00 -41.38 -13.64
C LEU A 1031 25.10 -42.00 -12.76
N GLN A 1032 24.87 -42.15 -11.45
CA GLN A 1032 25.79 -42.82 -10.53
C GLN A 1032 26.06 -44.29 -10.90
N LYS A 1033 25.12 -44.95 -11.60
CA LYS A 1033 25.29 -46.33 -12.11
C LYS A 1033 25.99 -46.40 -13.47
N MET A 1034 26.10 -45.30 -14.21
CA MET A 1034 26.78 -45.27 -15.50
C MET A 1034 28.28 -45.12 -15.30
N ALA A 1035 29.03 -46.20 -15.53
CA ALA A 1035 30.49 -46.28 -15.32
C ALA A 1035 31.34 -45.25 -16.09
N SER A 1036 30.75 -44.52 -17.04
CA SER A 1036 31.35 -43.41 -17.79
C SER A 1036 31.37 -42.07 -17.04
N VAL A 1037 30.56 -41.89 -15.98
CA VAL A 1037 30.49 -40.65 -15.19
C VAL A 1037 31.23 -40.84 -13.87
N LYS A 1038 32.46 -40.32 -13.77
CA LYS A 1038 33.25 -40.34 -12.53
C LYS A 1038 32.90 -39.23 -11.54
N THR A 1039 32.02 -38.30 -11.92
CA THR A 1039 31.68 -37.10 -11.16
C THR A 1039 30.85 -37.48 -9.94
N LYS A 1040 31.29 -37.05 -8.75
CA LYS A 1040 30.58 -37.36 -7.50
C LYS A 1040 29.39 -36.41 -7.36
N MET A 1041 28.24 -36.89 -6.92
CA MET A 1041 27.05 -36.04 -6.75
C MET A 1041 26.73 -35.89 -5.27
N SER A 1042 26.42 -34.66 -4.87
CA SER A 1042 26.17 -34.28 -3.48
C SER A 1042 24.95 -33.36 -3.43
N LEU A 1043 23.85 -33.84 -2.83
CA LEU A 1043 22.67 -33.03 -2.57
C LEU A 1043 22.70 -32.57 -1.11
N LYS A 1044 22.51 -31.27 -0.88
CA LYS A 1044 22.44 -30.68 0.46
C LYS A 1044 21.27 -29.72 0.58
N PHE A 1045 20.50 -29.86 1.66
CA PHE A 1045 19.54 -28.86 2.08
C PHE A 1045 20.23 -27.71 2.81
N LEU A 1046 19.90 -26.49 2.39
CA LEU A 1046 20.56 -25.25 2.78
C LEU A 1046 19.72 -24.44 3.78
N LYS A 1047 18.38 -24.59 3.72
CA LYS A 1047 17.43 -23.89 4.58
C LYS A 1047 16.18 -24.74 4.80
N TYR A 1048 15.55 -24.59 5.97
CA TYR A 1048 14.23 -25.13 6.30
C TYR A 1048 13.40 -24.02 6.95
N ALA A 1049 12.09 -24.04 6.73
CA ALA A 1049 11.14 -23.06 7.25
C ALA A 1049 9.75 -23.67 7.41
N GLN A 1050 8.91 -23.01 8.20
CA GLN A 1050 7.47 -23.30 8.35
C GLN A 1050 6.73 -21.96 8.27
N SER A 1051 5.55 -21.93 7.65
CA SER A 1051 4.72 -20.70 7.55
C SER A 1051 4.31 -20.16 8.92
N SER A 1052 4.14 -21.06 9.88
CA SER A 1052 3.73 -20.78 11.26
C SER A 1052 4.13 -21.96 12.13
N LYS A 1053 4.35 -21.72 13.42
CA LYS A 1053 4.55 -22.79 14.41
C LYS A 1053 3.19 -23.27 14.90
N CYS A 1054 2.74 -24.42 14.42
CA CYS A 1054 1.54 -25.08 14.95
C CYS A 1054 1.77 -25.52 16.41
N LEU A 1055 0.87 -25.13 17.31
CA LEU A 1055 0.88 -25.52 18.72
C LEU A 1055 -0.38 -26.33 19.10
N ASN A 1056 -1.48 -26.14 18.37
CA ASN A 1056 -2.77 -26.79 18.62
C ASN A 1056 -3.26 -27.59 17.40
N MET A 1057 -4.16 -28.54 17.63
CA MET A 1057 -4.79 -29.36 16.57
C MET A 1057 -5.76 -28.58 15.65
N SER A 1058 -6.08 -27.33 15.99
CA SER A 1058 -6.80 -26.37 15.16
C SER A 1058 -5.91 -25.61 14.18
N ASP A 1059 -4.59 -25.60 14.43
CA ASP A 1059 -3.65 -24.79 13.67
C ASP A 1059 -3.35 -25.44 12.31
N SER A 1060 -2.71 -24.69 11.42
CA SER A 1060 -2.21 -25.26 10.17
C SER A 1060 -0.99 -24.49 9.66
N SER A 1061 -0.06 -25.21 9.02
CA SER A 1061 1.17 -24.64 8.46
C SER A 1061 1.57 -25.37 7.17
N VAL A 1062 2.34 -24.70 6.33
CA VAL A 1062 3.07 -25.29 5.20
C VAL A 1062 4.56 -25.18 5.48
N SER A 1063 5.35 -26.16 5.06
CA SER A 1063 6.79 -26.23 5.32
C SER A 1063 7.59 -26.10 4.03
N TYR A 1064 8.75 -25.45 4.09
CA TYR A 1064 9.55 -25.09 2.92
C TYR A 1064 11.01 -25.47 3.14
N ALA A 1065 11.66 -26.03 2.12
CA ALA A 1065 13.05 -26.48 2.22
C ALA A 1065 13.84 -26.22 0.93
N ALA A 1066 14.97 -25.52 1.06
CA ALA A 1066 15.86 -25.22 -0.07
C ALA A 1066 16.97 -26.26 -0.17
N ALA A 1067 17.26 -26.78 -1.36
CA ALA A 1067 18.37 -27.69 -1.62
C ALA A 1067 19.18 -27.32 -2.86
N ALA A 1068 20.43 -27.75 -2.90
CA ALA A 1068 21.28 -27.74 -4.09
C ALA A 1068 21.89 -29.11 -4.33
N LEU A 1069 21.85 -29.57 -5.59
CA LEU A 1069 22.60 -30.72 -6.08
C LEU A 1069 23.87 -30.19 -6.77
N VAL A 1070 25.03 -30.66 -6.35
CA VAL A 1070 26.33 -30.26 -6.89
C VAL A 1070 27.07 -31.49 -7.42
N PHE A 1071 27.75 -31.30 -8.55
CA PHE A 1071 28.69 -32.23 -9.15
C PHE A 1071 30.11 -31.88 -8.68
N GLU A 1072 30.75 -32.79 -7.95
CA GLU A 1072 32.11 -32.72 -7.39
C GLU A 1072 33.15 -33.46 -8.26
#